data_AF-W1UX15-F1
#
_entry.id   AF-W1UX15-F1
#
_cell.length_a   1.000
_cell.length_b   1.000
_cell.length_c   1.000
_cell.angle_alpha   90.00
_cell.angle_beta   90.00
_cell.angle_gamma   90.00
#
_symmetry.space_group_name_H-M   'P 1'
#
loop_
_entity.id
_entity.type
_entity.pdbx_description
1 polymer ?
#
loop_
_entity_poly.entity_id
_entity_poly.type
_entity_poly.pdbx_seq_one_letter_code
_entity_poly.pdbx_strand_id
1 'polypeptide(L)'
;MRKNVKAAVIAALIVTGANAFTMVSATTVESHTDGKSIGLNLWGEKRHYTDDLTVNVSGLGVNGTKYHNNVTGIYALDGTQVAIDKNVTVTVKNPAPAESGAKRRPDLAHYYMSGIYAGYGGLTSDGNNDDTRVTVKGNAKIDAVGVGLQANKDGYIRILGGADVKTYPLDTSDTYSALSEEGFVYVNTGMDGLHPGTNDVKMYGNIGFLDKNYGIEKNPHNHGSHISLGLTTPNSKLVGGVLNEFDESNNNPYHGGLRLYLQNGATWRNEWLGAERVYPTQGRPNNANYLYTGSRVEHFIGGKDISSQGIIQAVDPRPITINNYAGHAAIDYEKGAPATAQGKGEVVINHADKGSSVTMRSSADALKGYANVDNPRGTLQQLANKLTYTGFTKGERNLNVNVQVDSGLISPTYATKLGTDSFTVDGKPSITNQAVVTARESEVVSGAKSALASSVMQMKADTNDLQRRLGDVRLNSNKHGVWGKYIGGKSKITDSAYVNQTYNMAQVGYDTLRGDWTIGGALLYGTSNSDYALGSGSGKTAGLALYGAKQYNDGRYFDVIGKVSRLKNDFTVRNSLGTSLSGDYRNTGTSLSVEYGKRIKKDNGFYIDPNAELTVSRLSGVNFDARTNTGSTVHINSDAVNSVIGRIGVGIGKESKNSNLFLKVALAHEFSGKMKATYRMTGEPTTGSEVNLKDTWLDLELGGSWSVRPNTYIYGTFTKNFGAIIDNSYRIDAGIRHNF
;
A
#
# COMPACT_ATOMS: atom_id res chain seq x y z
N MET A 1 -57.98 30.26 28.92
CA MET A 1 -58.63 29.00 29.34
C MET A 1 -59.12 28.24 28.12
N ARG A 2 -58.56 27.06 27.83
CA ARG A 2 -59.28 25.88 27.30
C ARG A 2 -58.34 24.67 27.22
N LYS A 3 -58.94 23.51 27.45
CA LYS A 3 -58.38 22.16 27.64
C LYS A 3 -58.00 21.46 26.31
N ASN A 4 -57.10 20.46 26.48
CA ASN A 4 -57.13 19.06 26.02
C ASN A 4 -56.05 18.55 25.04
N VAL A 5 -55.32 17.51 25.53
CA VAL A 5 -54.93 16.23 24.85
C VAL A 5 -53.72 16.33 23.89
N LYS A 6 -52.66 15.49 23.89
CA LYS A 6 -52.25 14.25 24.59
C LYS A 6 -50.74 14.03 24.30
N ALA A 7 -50.07 13.29 25.21
CA ALA A 7 -49.01 12.28 24.96
C ALA A 7 -47.73 12.69 24.17
N ALA A 8 -46.51 12.36 24.57
CA ALA A 8 -46.00 11.70 25.76
C ALA A 8 -44.52 12.09 25.89
N VAL A 9 -44.17 12.62 27.04
CA VAL A 9 -42.81 12.75 27.56
C VAL A 9 -42.88 12.00 28.88
N ILE A 10 -42.01 11.01 29.10
CA ILE A 10 -41.45 10.69 30.42
C ILE A 10 -40.28 9.71 30.23
N ALA A 11 -39.18 10.11 30.87
CA ALA A 11 -38.08 9.33 31.45
C ALA A 11 -37.12 8.55 30.54
N ALA A 12 -35.88 9.05 30.51
CA ALA A 12 -34.74 8.24 30.92
C ALA A 12 -33.67 9.16 31.55
N LEU A 13 -33.80 9.43 32.85
CA LEU A 13 -32.71 9.90 33.70
C LEU A 13 -32.54 8.89 34.84
N ILE A 14 -31.36 8.28 34.90
CA ILE A 14 -30.75 7.59 36.06
C ILE A 14 -31.58 6.41 36.62
N VAL A 15 -31.39 5.24 36.01
CA VAL A 15 -31.37 3.97 36.75
C VAL A 15 -30.00 3.36 36.53
N THR A 16 -29.38 3.00 37.64
CA THR A 16 -28.20 2.15 37.80
C THR A 16 -28.25 0.93 36.88
N GLY A 17 -27.78 1.09 35.66
CA GLY A 17 -27.17 0.01 34.90
C GLY A 17 -25.70 0.01 35.30
N ALA A 18 -25.34 -0.81 36.29
CA ALA A 18 -24.02 -1.42 36.24
C ALA A 18 -23.97 -2.10 34.87
N ASN A 19 -23.40 -1.40 33.87
CA ASN A 19 -22.81 -2.10 32.76
C ASN A 19 -21.85 -3.05 33.46
N ALA A 20 -22.17 -4.34 33.42
CA ALA A 20 -21.12 -5.32 33.42
C ALA A 20 -20.18 -4.83 32.32
N PHE A 21 -19.13 -4.11 32.72
CA PHE A 21 -17.86 -4.29 32.08
C PHE A 21 -17.75 -5.81 32.08
N THR A 22 -18.07 -6.44 30.95
CA THR A 22 -17.38 -7.65 30.58
C THR A 22 -15.93 -7.22 30.67
N MET A 23 -15.32 -7.44 31.84
CA MET A 23 -13.88 -7.45 31.94
C MET A 23 -13.48 -8.35 30.79
N VAL A 24 -12.86 -7.78 29.77
CA VAL A 24 -12.16 -8.58 28.80
C VAL A 24 -11.22 -9.40 29.66
N SER A 25 -11.49 -10.70 29.79
CA SER A 25 -10.71 -11.61 30.63
C SER A 25 -9.37 -11.85 29.94
N ALA A 26 -8.59 -10.80 29.74
CA ALA A 26 -7.23 -10.92 29.25
C ALA A 26 -6.40 -11.56 30.36
N THR A 27 -5.72 -12.65 30.05
CA THR A 27 -4.78 -13.25 30.99
C THR A 27 -3.47 -12.48 30.91
N THR A 28 -3.02 -11.91 32.01
CA THR A 28 -1.72 -11.23 32.10
C THR A 28 -0.79 -12.00 33.01
N VAL A 29 0.43 -12.26 32.54
CA VAL A 29 1.51 -12.94 33.26
C VAL A 29 2.68 -11.97 33.36
N GLU A 30 3.12 -11.69 34.58
CA GLU A 30 4.23 -10.78 34.88
C GLU A 30 5.35 -11.55 35.59
N SER A 31 6.60 -11.34 35.17
CA SER A 31 7.78 -11.96 35.80
C SER A 31 8.98 -11.01 35.74
N HIS A 32 9.37 -10.46 36.89
CA HIS A 32 10.41 -9.44 36.99
C HIS A 32 11.44 -9.81 38.06
N THR A 33 12.68 -10.05 37.65
CA THR A 33 13.77 -10.44 38.55
C THR A 33 15.09 -9.77 38.17
N ASP A 34 16.06 -9.76 39.08
CA ASP A 34 17.43 -9.28 38.84
C ASP A 34 18.35 -10.39 38.27
N GLY A 35 17.79 -11.36 37.57
CA GLY A 35 18.50 -12.54 37.06
C GLY A 35 17.65 -13.38 36.11
N LYS A 36 17.56 -14.69 36.35
CA LYS A 36 16.68 -15.61 35.60
C LYS A 36 15.22 -15.16 35.77
N SER A 37 14.51 -14.97 34.67
CA SER A 37 13.09 -14.58 34.66
C SER A 37 12.35 -15.34 33.56
N ILE A 38 11.29 -16.07 33.93
CA ILE A 38 10.44 -16.77 32.97
C ILE A 38 8.99 -16.39 33.26
N GLY A 39 8.24 -16.01 32.22
CA GLY A 39 6.82 -15.68 32.33
C GLY A 39 5.98 -16.93 32.52
N LEU A 40 5.77 -17.68 31.43
CA LEU A 40 5.15 -19.01 31.47
C LEU A 40 6.23 -20.08 31.39
N ASN A 41 6.37 -20.89 32.43
CA ASN A 41 7.32 -22.00 32.50
C ASN A 41 6.54 -23.32 32.52
N LEU A 42 6.44 -24.01 31.38
CA LEU A 42 5.51 -25.13 31.14
C LEU A 42 6.28 -26.39 30.73
N TRP A 43 5.95 -27.52 31.37
CA TRP A 43 6.65 -28.81 31.26
C TRP A 43 5.64 -29.95 31.17
N GLY A 44 5.47 -30.58 30.00
CA GLY A 44 4.50 -31.66 29.78
C GLY A 44 3.03 -31.30 30.04
N GLU A 45 2.67 -30.02 30.03
CA GLU A 45 1.32 -29.56 30.40
C GLU A 45 0.44 -29.24 29.18
N LYS A 46 -0.89 -29.27 29.37
CA LYS A 46 -1.86 -28.73 28.40
C LYS A 46 -2.44 -27.42 28.93
N ARG A 47 -2.26 -26.32 28.19
CA ARG A 47 -2.79 -24.99 28.51
C ARG A 47 -3.64 -24.46 27.36
N HIS A 48 -4.84 -24.00 27.69
CA HIS A 48 -5.76 -23.39 26.72
C HIS A 48 -6.23 -22.04 27.24
N TYR A 49 -5.93 -20.99 26.48
CA TYR A 49 -6.35 -19.61 26.73
C TYR A 49 -7.42 -19.23 25.71
N THR A 50 -8.66 -19.00 26.18
CA THR A 50 -9.81 -18.63 25.33
C THR A 50 -9.86 -17.13 25.01
N ASP A 51 -9.06 -16.33 25.70
CA ASP A 51 -8.99 -14.87 25.59
C ASP A 51 -7.57 -14.41 25.25
N ASP A 52 -7.37 -13.08 25.15
CA ASP A 52 -6.05 -12.51 24.88
C ASP A 52 -5.05 -12.86 26.02
N LEU A 53 -3.82 -13.19 25.64
CA LEU A 53 -2.72 -13.51 26.56
C LEU A 53 -1.64 -12.43 26.47
N THR A 54 -1.31 -11.81 27.60
CA THR A 54 -0.17 -10.89 27.73
C THR A 54 0.88 -11.51 28.65
N VAL A 55 2.13 -11.56 28.21
CA VAL A 55 3.27 -12.07 28.99
C VAL A 55 4.38 -11.03 29.00
N ASN A 56 4.67 -10.48 30.17
CA ASN A 56 5.65 -9.43 30.36
C ASN A 56 6.75 -9.93 31.28
N VAL A 57 7.98 -9.91 30.78
CA VAL A 57 9.14 -10.47 31.45
C VAL A 57 10.26 -9.43 31.49
N SER A 58 10.90 -9.29 32.64
CA SER A 58 12.21 -8.63 32.73
C SER A 58 13.18 -9.45 33.59
N GLY A 59 14.42 -9.51 33.15
CA GLY A 59 15.49 -10.25 33.81
C GLY A 59 16.86 -9.80 33.32
N LEU A 60 17.92 -10.40 33.87
CA LEU A 60 19.30 -10.16 33.46
C LEU A 60 19.93 -11.47 32.98
N GLY A 61 20.24 -11.55 31.68
CA GLY A 61 21.01 -12.64 31.09
C GLY A 61 22.42 -12.74 31.69
N VAL A 62 23.05 -11.60 31.97
CA VAL A 62 24.32 -11.47 32.69
C VAL A 62 24.09 -10.69 33.97
N ASN A 63 24.47 -11.26 35.12
CA ASN A 63 24.23 -10.64 36.44
C ASN A 63 25.49 -10.62 37.33
N GLY A 64 26.67 -10.48 36.70
CA GLY A 64 27.97 -10.35 37.38
C GLY A 64 28.56 -11.67 37.90
N THR A 65 27.74 -12.66 38.25
CA THR A 65 28.19 -13.99 38.69
C THR A 65 28.00 -15.08 37.63
N LYS A 66 27.05 -14.88 36.71
CA LYS A 66 26.80 -15.74 35.56
C LYS A 66 26.82 -14.94 34.27
N TYR A 67 27.26 -15.60 33.20
CA TYR A 67 27.27 -15.07 31.83
C TYR A 67 26.04 -15.51 31.01
N HIS A 68 25.10 -16.20 31.67
CA HIS A 68 23.90 -16.77 31.07
C HIS A 68 22.82 -16.97 32.16
N ASN A 69 21.62 -16.47 31.90
CA ASN A 69 20.41 -16.69 32.69
C ASN A 69 19.25 -16.70 31.70
N ASN A 70 18.29 -17.60 31.91
CA ASN A 70 17.11 -17.65 31.06
C ASN A 70 16.20 -16.45 31.36
N VAL A 71 15.99 -15.59 30.36
CA VAL A 71 15.05 -14.47 30.37
C VAL A 71 14.07 -14.69 29.22
N THR A 72 12.96 -15.38 29.49
CA THR A 72 12.06 -15.88 28.44
C THR A 72 10.59 -15.61 28.74
N GLY A 73 9.82 -15.22 27.72
CA GLY A 73 8.37 -15.00 27.81
C GLY A 73 7.60 -16.29 28.07
N ILE A 74 7.36 -17.06 27.01
CA ILE A 74 6.70 -18.37 27.05
C ILE A 74 7.75 -19.45 26.82
N TYR A 75 7.97 -20.30 27.82
CA TYR A 75 8.92 -21.40 27.80
C TYR A 75 8.17 -22.72 27.91
N ALA A 76 7.91 -23.35 26.77
CA ALA A 76 7.21 -24.63 26.67
C ALA A 76 8.20 -25.76 26.35
N LEU A 77 8.14 -26.83 27.14
CA LEU A 77 9.05 -27.98 27.08
C LEU A 77 8.29 -29.32 27.15
N ASP A 78 8.97 -30.39 26.78
CA ASP A 78 8.62 -31.79 27.10
C ASP A 78 7.19 -32.19 26.71
N GLY A 79 6.79 -31.90 25.45
CA GLY A 79 5.47 -32.25 24.93
C GLY A 79 4.34 -31.33 25.37
N THR A 80 4.66 -30.17 25.95
CA THR A 80 3.66 -29.15 26.33
C THR A 80 2.78 -28.76 25.14
N GLN A 81 1.47 -28.63 25.36
CA GLN A 81 0.49 -28.15 24.39
C GLN A 81 -0.11 -26.81 24.86
N VAL A 82 0.22 -25.71 24.19
CA VAL A 82 -0.36 -24.38 24.43
C VAL A 82 -1.26 -23.99 23.27
N ALA A 83 -2.54 -23.75 23.54
CA ALA A 83 -3.51 -23.21 22.59
C ALA A 83 -3.99 -21.82 23.06
N ILE A 84 -3.92 -20.82 22.18
CA ILE A 84 -4.38 -19.45 22.43
C ILE A 84 -5.39 -19.10 21.32
N ASP A 85 -6.65 -18.89 21.69
CA ASP A 85 -7.74 -18.66 20.72
C ASP A 85 -7.77 -17.24 20.16
N LYS A 86 -7.27 -16.25 20.91
CA LYS A 86 -7.20 -14.85 20.51
C LYS A 86 -5.76 -14.39 20.32
N ASN A 87 -5.43 -13.17 20.73
CA ASN A 87 -4.13 -12.57 20.48
C ASN A 87 -3.15 -12.89 21.60
N VAL A 88 -1.85 -12.91 21.26
CA VAL A 88 -0.76 -12.97 22.24
C VAL A 88 0.10 -11.73 22.15
N THR A 89 0.44 -11.14 23.30
CA THR A 89 1.46 -10.10 23.41
C THR A 89 2.56 -10.59 24.35
N VAL A 90 3.80 -10.61 23.88
CA VAL A 90 4.96 -11.01 24.69
C VAL A 90 6.00 -9.89 24.68
N THR A 91 6.37 -9.40 25.87
CA THR A 91 7.45 -8.44 26.05
C THR A 91 8.56 -9.06 26.90
N VAL A 92 9.79 -9.10 26.39
CA VAL A 92 10.97 -9.60 27.11
C VAL A 92 12.05 -8.53 27.16
N LYS A 93 12.20 -7.89 28.33
CA LYS A 93 13.23 -6.90 28.60
C LYS A 93 14.45 -7.55 29.24
N ASN A 94 15.59 -7.44 28.57
CA ASN A 94 16.86 -7.98 29.06
C ASN A 94 17.97 -6.95 28.88
N PRO A 95 18.19 -6.01 29.83
CA PRO A 95 19.17 -4.93 29.68
C PRO A 95 20.63 -5.41 29.75
N ALA A 96 20.87 -6.65 30.20
CA ALA A 96 22.17 -7.31 30.13
C ALA A 96 21.99 -8.70 29.49
N PRO A 97 21.87 -8.77 28.15
CA PRO A 97 21.60 -10.00 27.42
C PRO A 97 22.62 -11.10 27.67
N ALA A 98 22.23 -12.36 27.50
CA ALA A 98 23.15 -13.48 27.63
C ALA A 98 24.29 -13.37 26.59
N GLU A 99 25.52 -13.62 27.04
CA GLU A 99 26.74 -13.58 26.20
C GLU A 99 27.29 -14.98 25.92
N SER A 100 26.72 -16.02 26.56
CA SER A 100 27.21 -17.39 26.47
C SER A 100 26.16 -18.40 26.89
N GLY A 101 26.50 -19.68 26.76
CA GLY A 101 25.86 -20.75 27.53
C GLY A 101 26.55 -21.07 28.86
N ALA A 102 26.17 -22.23 29.43
CA ALA A 102 26.71 -22.73 30.71
C ALA A 102 28.24 -22.86 30.73
N LYS A 103 28.83 -23.18 29.58
CA LYS A 103 30.25 -22.99 29.30
C LYS A 103 30.38 -21.72 28.46
N ARG A 104 31.43 -20.92 28.66
CA ARG A 104 31.68 -19.68 27.91
C ARG A 104 31.80 -19.97 26.40
N ARG A 105 30.67 -19.84 25.71
CA ARG A 105 30.35 -20.27 24.35
C ARG A 105 29.28 -19.31 23.79
N PRO A 106 29.68 -18.27 23.04
CA PRO A 106 28.73 -17.29 22.52
C PRO A 106 27.68 -17.89 21.58
N ASP A 107 28.01 -18.99 20.90
CA ASP A 107 27.13 -19.77 20.00
C ASP A 107 25.88 -20.38 20.66
N LEU A 108 25.78 -20.33 21.99
CA LEU A 108 24.66 -20.86 22.78
C LEU A 108 23.88 -19.76 23.52
N ALA A 109 24.25 -18.49 23.37
CA ALA A 109 23.63 -17.40 24.10
C ALA A 109 22.12 -17.26 23.78
N HIS A 110 21.74 -17.51 22.53
CA HIS A 110 20.37 -17.37 22.04
C HIS A 110 19.35 -18.26 22.77
N TYR A 111 19.74 -19.43 23.30
CA TYR A 111 18.83 -20.31 24.06
C TYR A 111 18.32 -19.72 25.38
N TYR A 112 18.97 -18.67 25.89
CA TYR A 112 18.66 -18.10 27.20
C TYR A 112 17.80 -16.85 27.09
N MET A 113 17.32 -16.51 25.91
CA MET A 113 16.59 -15.27 25.68
C MET A 113 15.60 -15.43 24.53
N SER A 114 14.34 -15.74 24.86
CA SER A 114 13.29 -15.96 23.85
C SER A 114 11.97 -15.27 24.20
N GLY A 115 11.25 -14.79 23.19
CA GLY A 115 9.85 -14.39 23.33
C GLY A 115 8.97 -15.62 23.58
N ILE A 116 8.87 -16.47 22.57
CA ILE A 116 8.21 -17.78 22.65
C ILE A 116 9.22 -18.86 22.28
N TYR A 117 9.37 -19.83 23.17
CA TYR A 117 10.23 -20.99 23.00
C TYR A 117 9.39 -22.27 23.10
N ALA A 118 9.60 -23.18 22.15
CA ALA A 118 9.07 -24.54 22.17
C ALA A 118 10.20 -25.52 21.82
N GLY A 119 10.43 -26.53 22.66
CA GLY A 119 11.46 -27.53 22.40
C GLY A 119 11.32 -28.76 23.27
N TYR A 120 12.32 -29.64 23.19
CA TYR A 120 12.38 -30.90 23.95
C TYR A 120 11.14 -31.80 23.74
N GLY A 121 10.55 -31.75 22.55
CA GLY A 121 9.55 -32.74 22.14
C GLY A 121 10.22 -34.06 21.76
N GLY A 122 9.41 -35.08 21.52
CA GLY A 122 9.90 -36.37 21.03
C GLY A 122 10.83 -37.08 22.03
N LEU A 123 11.78 -37.86 21.50
CA LEU A 123 12.72 -38.62 22.33
C LEU A 123 13.86 -37.74 22.85
N THR A 124 13.89 -37.49 24.15
CA THR A 124 14.87 -36.70 24.90
C THR A 124 15.60 -37.57 25.95
N SER A 125 16.56 -37.02 26.69
CA SER A 125 17.22 -37.76 27.79
C SER A 125 16.32 -38.08 28.98
N ASP A 126 15.19 -37.40 29.14
CA ASP A 126 14.21 -37.64 30.20
C ASP A 126 13.03 -38.55 29.80
N GLY A 127 12.86 -38.85 28.52
CA GLY A 127 11.85 -39.81 28.06
C GLY A 127 11.46 -39.65 26.59
N ASN A 128 10.37 -40.31 26.20
CA ASN A 128 9.71 -40.06 24.93
C ASN A 128 8.50 -39.14 25.18
N ASN A 129 8.67 -37.86 24.91
CA ASN A 129 7.65 -36.85 25.03
C ASN A 129 6.87 -36.73 23.71
N ASP A 130 5.62 -36.24 23.76
CA ASP A 130 4.93 -35.78 22.56
C ASP A 130 5.67 -34.55 21.96
N ASP A 131 5.31 -34.12 20.76
CA ASP A 131 5.79 -32.84 20.20
C ASP A 131 5.41 -31.66 21.10
N THR A 132 6.31 -30.72 21.35
CA THR A 132 5.98 -29.48 22.07
C THR A 132 5.31 -28.49 21.12
N ARG A 133 4.11 -28.00 21.43
CA ARG A 133 3.33 -27.14 20.52
C ARG A 133 2.83 -25.87 21.19
N VAL A 134 3.03 -24.73 20.53
CA VAL A 134 2.41 -23.44 20.85
C VAL A 134 1.63 -22.97 19.63
N THR A 135 0.30 -22.90 19.73
CA THR A 135 -0.58 -22.48 18.63
C THR A 135 -1.39 -21.26 19.04
N VAL A 136 -1.28 -20.18 18.26
CA VAL A 136 -2.02 -18.93 18.40
C VAL A 136 -2.94 -18.78 17.19
N LYS A 137 -4.25 -18.75 17.42
CA LYS A 137 -5.24 -18.55 16.35
C LYS A 137 -5.35 -17.08 15.93
N GLY A 138 -5.22 -16.15 16.87
CA GLY A 138 -5.22 -14.71 16.61
C GLY A 138 -3.84 -14.17 16.24
N ASN A 139 -3.64 -12.88 16.47
CA ASN A 139 -2.40 -12.19 16.14
C ASN A 139 -1.34 -12.32 17.24
N ALA A 140 -0.07 -12.26 16.88
CA ALA A 140 1.05 -12.21 17.83
C ALA A 140 1.78 -10.87 17.78
N LYS A 141 2.03 -10.26 18.94
CA LYS A 141 2.94 -9.13 19.09
C LYS A 141 4.08 -9.53 20.02
N ILE A 142 5.31 -9.54 19.53
CA ILE A 142 6.47 -10.01 20.27
C ILE A 142 7.55 -8.93 20.22
N ASP A 143 7.94 -8.43 21.38
CA ASP A 143 9.02 -7.47 21.56
C ASP A 143 10.04 -8.10 22.52
N ALA A 144 11.08 -8.73 21.98
CA ALA A 144 11.99 -9.57 22.76
C ALA A 144 13.46 -9.27 22.47
N VAL A 145 14.23 -9.02 23.52
CA VAL A 145 15.70 -9.01 23.43
C VAL A 145 16.17 -10.47 23.38
N GLY A 146 16.66 -10.91 22.22
CA GLY A 146 17.07 -12.29 21.94
C GLY A 146 16.38 -12.86 20.71
N VAL A 147 15.76 -14.04 20.85
CA VAL A 147 14.99 -14.70 19.79
C VAL A 147 13.50 -14.40 19.93
N GLY A 148 12.82 -14.02 18.85
CA GLY A 148 11.37 -13.77 18.88
C GLY A 148 10.58 -15.08 19.05
N LEU A 149 10.70 -15.95 18.05
CA LEU A 149 10.08 -17.28 17.99
C LEU A 149 11.16 -18.36 17.86
N GLN A 150 11.30 -19.22 18.84
CA GLN A 150 12.32 -20.28 18.83
C GLN A 150 11.68 -21.66 18.92
N ALA A 151 11.82 -22.46 17.86
CA ALA A 151 11.43 -23.86 17.85
C ALA A 151 12.66 -24.75 17.78
N ASN A 152 12.96 -25.46 18.86
CA ASN A 152 14.00 -26.48 18.87
C ASN A 152 13.41 -27.86 18.52
N LYS A 153 14.22 -28.91 18.64
CA LYS A 153 13.89 -30.32 18.49
C LYS A 153 12.44 -30.64 18.84
N ASP A 154 11.70 -31.10 17.82
CA ASP A 154 10.30 -31.54 17.87
C ASP A 154 9.35 -30.46 18.46
N GLY A 155 9.74 -29.19 18.36
CA GLY A 155 9.01 -28.02 18.79
C GLY A 155 8.27 -27.37 17.63
N TYR A 156 7.03 -26.94 17.86
CA TYR A 156 6.16 -26.32 16.87
C TYR A 156 5.57 -25.03 17.41
N ILE A 157 5.87 -23.91 16.76
CA ILE A 157 5.22 -22.63 17.00
C ILE A 157 4.38 -22.27 15.77
N ARG A 158 3.08 -22.07 15.96
CA ARG A 158 2.13 -21.72 14.90
C ARG A 158 1.37 -20.46 15.26
N ILE A 159 1.57 -19.38 14.52
CA ILE A 159 0.80 -18.16 14.58
C ILE A 159 -0.07 -18.10 13.33
N LEU A 160 -1.35 -18.44 13.46
CA LEU A 160 -2.28 -18.53 12.32
C LEU A 160 -2.77 -17.15 11.86
N GLY A 161 -2.80 -16.17 12.76
CA GLY A 161 -3.07 -14.77 12.45
C GLY A 161 -1.86 -14.00 11.94
N GLY A 162 -1.94 -12.67 12.00
CA GLY A 162 -0.82 -11.77 11.72
C GLY A 162 0.21 -11.73 12.85
N ALA A 163 1.37 -11.15 12.57
CA ALA A 163 2.43 -11.05 13.56
C ALA A 163 3.20 -9.73 13.47
N ASP A 164 3.63 -9.21 14.61
CA ASP A 164 4.61 -8.13 14.73
C ASP A 164 5.70 -8.60 15.70
N VAL A 165 6.76 -9.19 15.15
CA VAL A 165 7.89 -9.76 15.89
C VAL A 165 9.10 -8.86 15.71
N LYS A 166 9.55 -8.29 16.82
CA LYS A 166 10.68 -7.38 16.89
C LYS A 166 11.73 -7.93 17.86
N THR A 167 12.94 -8.12 17.35
CA THR A 167 14.12 -8.34 18.16
C THR A 167 15.10 -7.18 18.07
N TYR A 168 16.19 -7.25 18.81
CA TYR A 168 17.20 -6.19 18.90
C TYR A 168 18.56 -6.75 18.52
N PRO A 169 19.26 -6.15 17.55
CA PRO A 169 20.64 -6.49 17.24
C PRO A 169 21.50 -6.34 18.49
N LEU A 170 22.36 -7.33 18.75
CA LEU A 170 23.33 -7.32 19.84
C LEU A 170 24.74 -7.39 19.26
N ASP A 171 25.70 -6.81 19.96
CA ASP A 171 27.13 -6.88 19.57
C ASP A 171 27.82 -8.14 20.12
N THR A 172 27.17 -8.87 21.02
CA THR A 172 27.78 -9.97 21.79
C THR A 172 27.29 -11.36 21.36
N SER A 173 26.09 -11.47 20.77
CA SER A 173 25.48 -12.74 20.38
C SER A 173 24.51 -12.57 19.21
N ASP A 174 24.26 -13.68 18.50
CA ASP A 174 23.31 -13.73 17.40
C ASP A 174 21.85 -13.64 17.90
N THR A 175 21.01 -12.96 17.12
CA THR A 175 19.59 -12.79 17.40
C THR A 175 18.75 -13.08 16.17
N TYR A 176 17.54 -13.57 16.39
CA TYR A 176 16.65 -14.02 15.32
C TYR A 176 15.20 -13.63 15.60
N SER A 177 14.49 -13.11 14.61
CA SER A 177 13.04 -12.95 14.72
C SER A 177 12.34 -14.31 14.75
N ALA A 178 12.87 -15.29 14.02
CA ALA A 178 12.49 -16.70 14.12
C ALA A 178 13.72 -17.62 13.96
N LEU A 179 13.77 -18.65 14.79
CA LEU A 179 14.84 -19.64 14.84
C LEU A 179 14.25 -21.04 14.87
N SER A 180 14.80 -21.93 14.04
CA SER A 180 14.47 -23.35 14.03
C SER A 180 15.73 -24.20 14.19
N GLU A 181 15.66 -25.19 15.07
CA GLU A 181 16.69 -26.20 15.29
C GLU A 181 16.05 -27.59 15.32
N GLU A 182 15.77 -28.15 14.15
CA GLU A 182 14.91 -29.33 13.97
C GLU A 182 13.51 -29.10 14.57
N GLY A 183 12.97 -27.90 14.37
CA GLY A 183 11.62 -27.51 14.78
C GLY A 183 10.87 -26.77 13.66
N PHE A 184 9.67 -26.30 13.98
CA PHE A 184 8.76 -25.68 13.02
C PHE A 184 8.24 -24.33 13.53
N VAL A 185 8.42 -23.27 12.75
CA VAL A 185 7.82 -21.96 13.03
C VAL A 185 6.97 -21.51 11.83
N TYR A 186 5.65 -21.46 12.01
CA TYR A 186 4.71 -21.06 10.97
C TYR A 186 4.02 -19.77 11.37
N VAL A 187 4.13 -18.73 10.55
CA VAL A 187 3.56 -17.41 10.82
C VAL A 187 2.72 -16.96 9.63
N ASN A 188 1.45 -16.67 9.90
CA ASN A 188 0.43 -16.36 8.89
C ASN A 188 0.44 -17.40 7.76
N THR A 189 0.64 -18.65 8.14
CA THR A 189 0.56 -19.82 7.27
C THR A 189 -0.28 -20.87 7.99
N GLY A 190 -0.96 -21.72 7.23
CA GLY A 190 -1.81 -22.77 7.76
C GLY A 190 -1.07 -23.71 8.71
N MET A 191 -1.80 -24.65 9.32
CA MET A 191 -1.22 -25.62 10.25
C MET A 191 -0.07 -26.44 9.65
N ASP A 192 -0.05 -26.58 8.33
CA ASP A 192 0.94 -27.27 7.51
C ASP A 192 2.10 -26.39 7.03
N GLY A 193 2.02 -25.06 7.22
CA GLY A 193 2.99 -24.11 6.70
C GLY A 193 2.97 -23.95 5.17
N LEU A 194 1.98 -24.50 4.46
CA LEU A 194 1.94 -24.51 2.99
C LEU A 194 0.93 -23.53 2.39
N HIS A 195 -0.01 -23.05 3.19
CA HIS A 195 -1.08 -22.16 2.74
C HIS A 195 -0.94 -20.79 3.41
N PRO A 196 -0.59 -19.71 2.69
CA PRO A 196 -0.42 -18.40 3.30
C PRO A 196 -1.77 -17.79 3.68
N GLY A 197 -1.80 -17.10 4.82
CA GLY A 197 -2.93 -16.27 5.24
C GLY A 197 -2.90 -14.89 4.58
N THR A 198 -3.81 -14.01 5.01
CA THR A 198 -4.01 -12.66 4.45
C THR A 198 -3.75 -11.55 5.46
N ASN A 199 -3.13 -11.86 6.59
CA ASN A 199 -2.85 -10.90 7.65
C ASN A 199 -1.50 -10.20 7.46
N ASP A 200 -1.33 -9.06 8.12
CA ASP A 200 -0.07 -8.34 8.15
C ASP A 200 0.98 -9.10 8.99
N VAL A 201 2.18 -9.27 8.45
CA VAL A 201 3.33 -9.87 9.14
C VAL A 201 4.52 -8.94 9.10
N LYS A 202 5.07 -8.58 10.27
CA LYS A 202 6.29 -7.79 10.41
C LYS A 202 7.29 -8.58 11.22
N MET A 203 8.44 -8.86 10.61
CA MET A 203 9.55 -9.58 11.21
C MET A 203 10.78 -8.66 11.16
N TYR A 204 11.27 -8.24 12.31
CA TYR A 204 12.51 -7.48 12.44
C TYR A 204 13.52 -8.32 13.24
N GLY A 205 14.56 -8.80 12.58
CA GLY A 205 15.54 -9.75 13.09
C GLY A 205 15.85 -10.84 12.06
N ASN A 206 17.04 -11.42 12.12
CA ASN A 206 17.45 -12.49 11.20
C ASN A 206 16.55 -13.73 11.32
N ILE A 207 16.60 -14.62 10.31
CA ILE A 207 15.97 -15.94 10.35
C ILE A 207 17.09 -16.98 10.40
N GLY A 208 17.00 -17.92 11.33
CA GLY A 208 18.04 -18.93 11.55
C GLY A 208 17.52 -20.36 11.45
N PHE A 209 18.30 -21.21 10.79
CA PHE A 209 18.18 -22.66 10.83
C PHE A 209 19.51 -23.22 11.32
N LEU A 210 19.59 -23.61 12.59
CA LEU A 210 20.84 -24.06 13.18
C LEU A 210 20.89 -25.59 13.26
N ASP A 211 22.05 -26.15 12.94
CA ASP A 211 22.28 -27.58 13.07
C ASP A 211 22.91 -27.88 14.42
N LYS A 212 22.08 -28.23 15.41
CA LYS A 212 22.52 -28.58 16.76
C LYS A 212 23.09 -30.00 16.84
N ASN A 213 24.16 -30.26 16.10
CA ASN A 213 24.85 -31.56 16.02
C ASN A 213 25.95 -31.78 17.09
N TYR A 214 26.01 -30.90 18.10
CA TYR A 214 27.05 -30.88 19.13
C TYR A 214 26.51 -30.42 20.49
N GLY A 215 27.25 -30.70 21.56
CA GLY A 215 26.83 -30.39 22.93
C GLY A 215 25.88 -31.44 23.51
N ILE A 216 25.04 -31.02 24.46
CA ILE A 216 23.98 -31.85 25.06
C ILE A 216 22.75 -31.86 24.15
N GLU A 217 21.94 -32.91 24.24
CA GLU A 217 20.68 -33.06 23.49
C GLU A 217 20.82 -32.70 22.01
N LYS A 218 21.71 -33.41 21.32
CA LYS A 218 21.92 -33.20 19.88
C LYS A 218 20.62 -33.48 19.13
N ASN A 219 20.43 -32.71 18.07
CA ASN A 219 19.37 -32.94 17.09
C ASN A 219 19.48 -34.38 16.54
N PRO A 220 18.40 -35.17 16.58
CA PRO A 220 18.41 -36.56 16.12
C PRO A 220 18.54 -36.69 14.60
N HIS A 221 18.31 -35.62 13.84
CA HIS A 221 18.30 -35.62 12.36
C HIS A 221 17.26 -36.56 11.77
N ASN A 222 16.07 -36.61 12.38
CA ASN A 222 14.91 -37.34 11.88
C ASN A 222 14.09 -36.52 10.86
N HIS A 223 14.16 -35.19 10.93
CA HIS A 223 13.53 -34.29 9.95
C HIS A 223 14.25 -32.95 9.83
N GLY A 224 13.75 -32.08 8.94
CA GLY A 224 14.31 -30.77 8.68
C GLY A 224 13.95 -29.70 9.72
N SER A 225 14.65 -28.58 9.65
CA SER A 225 14.31 -27.32 10.33
C SER A 225 13.48 -26.46 9.38
N HIS A 226 12.25 -26.08 9.75
CA HIS A 226 11.35 -25.37 8.84
C HIS A 226 10.78 -24.09 9.45
N ILE A 227 10.79 -23.02 8.66
CA ILE A 227 10.13 -21.75 8.99
C ILE A 227 9.31 -21.36 7.77
N SER A 228 8.03 -21.06 7.96
CA SER A 228 7.19 -20.55 6.89
C SER A 228 6.54 -19.23 7.25
N LEU A 229 6.73 -18.23 6.40
CA LEU A 229 6.27 -16.87 6.60
C LEU A 229 5.35 -16.44 5.46
N GLY A 230 4.11 -16.11 5.81
CA GLY A 230 3.10 -15.55 4.89
C GLY A 230 3.16 -14.03 4.85
N LEU A 231 3.98 -13.42 3.99
CA LEU A 231 4.02 -11.96 3.79
C LEU A 231 3.20 -11.61 2.55
N THR A 232 1.88 -11.47 2.73
CA THR A 232 0.92 -11.40 1.62
C THR A 232 0.20 -10.07 1.49
N THR A 233 0.57 -9.07 2.30
CA THR A 233 -0.05 -7.74 2.27
C THR A 233 0.99 -6.65 1.99
N PRO A 234 0.59 -5.48 1.48
CA PRO A 234 1.50 -4.35 1.27
C PRO A 234 2.17 -3.83 2.56
N ASN A 235 1.61 -4.15 3.73
CA ASN A 235 2.15 -3.75 5.03
C ASN A 235 3.10 -4.79 5.62
N SER A 236 3.19 -5.98 5.01
CA SER A 236 4.02 -7.08 5.50
C SER A 236 5.49 -6.86 5.16
N LYS A 237 6.39 -7.11 6.12
CA LYS A 237 7.81 -6.81 6.01
C LYS A 237 8.68 -7.83 6.72
N LEU A 238 9.80 -8.21 6.11
CA LEU A 238 10.93 -8.90 6.74
C LEU A 238 12.15 -7.98 6.66
N VAL A 239 12.84 -7.76 7.78
CA VAL A 239 14.13 -7.08 7.83
C VAL A 239 15.11 -8.01 8.54
N GLY A 240 16.10 -8.52 7.81
CA GLY A 240 17.05 -9.49 8.32
C GLY A 240 17.63 -10.42 7.24
N GLY A 241 18.74 -11.07 7.57
CA GLY A 241 19.37 -12.10 6.77
C GLY A 241 18.79 -13.48 7.10
N VAL A 242 19.02 -14.46 6.23
CA VAL A 242 18.56 -15.84 6.42
C VAL A 242 19.75 -16.78 6.47
N LEU A 243 20.15 -17.20 7.66
CA LEU A 243 21.19 -18.21 7.87
C LEU A 243 20.56 -19.60 7.84
N ASN A 244 21.04 -20.47 6.93
CA ASN A 244 20.70 -21.88 6.94
C ASN A 244 21.97 -22.74 7.07
N GLU A 245 22.30 -23.17 8.29
CA GLU A 245 23.53 -23.95 8.56
C GLU A 245 23.59 -25.25 7.75
N PHE A 246 22.43 -25.87 7.46
CA PHE A 246 22.35 -27.10 6.68
C PHE A 246 22.73 -26.87 5.21
N ASP A 247 22.27 -25.78 4.62
CA ASP A 247 22.65 -25.42 3.25
C ASP A 247 24.09 -24.92 3.18
N GLU A 248 24.54 -24.11 4.15
CA GLU A 248 25.92 -23.62 4.22
C GLU A 248 26.91 -24.80 4.25
N SER A 249 26.59 -25.82 5.04
CA SER A 249 27.38 -27.05 5.15
C SER A 249 27.22 -28.02 3.96
N ASN A 250 26.36 -27.71 2.98
CA ASN A 250 25.94 -28.63 1.90
C ASN A 250 25.42 -29.99 2.44
N ASN A 251 24.77 -29.97 3.60
CA ASN A 251 24.22 -31.14 4.27
C ASN A 251 22.78 -30.88 4.72
N ASN A 252 21.89 -30.73 3.73
CA ASN A 252 20.46 -30.49 3.95
C ASN A 252 19.58 -31.60 3.34
N PRO A 253 19.63 -32.83 3.88
CA PRO A 253 18.94 -33.98 3.29
C PRO A 253 17.41 -33.86 3.31
N TYR A 254 16.86 -33.04 4.21
CA TYR A 254 15.42 -32.83 4.37
C TYR A 254 14.88 -31.61 3.64
N HIS A 255 15.74 -30.85 2.94
CA HIS A 255 15.35 -29.57 2.34
C HIS A 255 14.69 -28.65 3.40
N GLY A 256 15.28 -28.61 4.60
CA GLY A 256 14.90 -27.70 5.67
C GLY A 256 15.32 -26.27 5.33
N GLY A 257 14.47 -25.30 5.63
CA GLY A 257 14.78 -23.90 5.37
C GLY A 257 13.55 -23.01 5.34
N LEU A 258 13.75 -21.79 4.81
CA LEU A 258 12.71 -20.78 4.75
C LEU A 258 11.78 -21.02 3.56
N ARG A 259 10.49 -21.12 3.86
CA ARG A 259 9.40 -20.95 2.88
C ARG A 259 8.82 -19.55 3.02
N LEU A 260 9.17 -18.67 2.10
CA LEU A 260 8.77 -17.27 2.10
C LEU A 260 7.71 -17.02 1.02
N TYR A 261 6.50 -16.69 1.43
CA TYR A 261 5.53 -16.05 0.54
C TYR A 261 5.77 -14.55 0.58
N LEU A 262 6.16 -13.95 -0.54
CA LEU A 262 6.38 -12.50 -0.65
C LEU A 262 5.51 -11.95 -1.78
N GLN A 263 4.37 -11.38 -1.41
CA GLN A 263 3.29 -11.05 -2.35
C GLN A 263 2.67 -9.68 -2.06
N ASN A 264 1.95 -9.16 -3.06
CA ASN A 264 1.12 -7.96 -2.98
C ASN A 264 1.87 -6.73 -2.43
N GLY A 265 3.12 -6.53 -2.87
CA GLY A 265 3.95 -5.41 -2.43
C GLY A 265 4.60 -5.56 -1.06
N ALA A 266 4.49 -6.73 -0.40
CA ALA A 266 5.27 -7.04 0.79
C ALA A 266 6.77 -6.95 0.52
N THR A 267 7.55 -6.53 1.52
CA THR A 267 8.98 -6.23 1.36
C THR A 267 9.88 -7.13 2.20
N TRP A 268 10.97 -7.63 1.61
CA TRP A 268 12.08 -8.22 2.35
C TRP A 268 13.33 -7.35 2.20
N ARG A 269 13.72 -6.65 3.27
CA ARG A 269 15.00 -5.93 3.33
C ARG A 269 16.09 -6.89 3.78
N ASN A 270 16.90 -7.31 2.82
CA ASN A 270 17.93 -8.32 3.04
C ASN A 270 19.22 -7.69 3.58
N GLU A 271 19.40 -7.73 4.90
CA GLU A 271 20.61 -7.29 5.59
C GLU A 271 20.88 -8.17 6.82
N TRP A 272 22.14 -8.48 7.11
CA TRP A 272 22.46 -9.09 8.40
C TRP A 272 22.35 -8.07 9.54
N LEU A 273 21.71 -8.46 10.64
CA LEU A 273 21.52 -7.62 11.81
C LEU A 273 22.34 -8.13 13.01
N GLY A 274 23.17 -7.26 13.59
CA GLY A 274 23.91 -7.54 14.83
C GLY A 274 25.10 -8.48 14.64
N ALA A 275 25.57 -9.07 15.74
CA ALA A 275 26.69 -9.99 15.75
C ALA A 275 26.40 -11.23 14.91
N GLU A 276 27.39 -11.64 14.12
CA GLU A 276 27.33 -12.90 13.40
C GLU A 276 27.62 -14.06 14.35
N ARG A 277 26.99 -15.19 14.05
CA ARG A 277 27.24 -16.44 14.76
C ARG A 277 28.72 -16.81 14.70
N VAL A 278 29.27 -17.28 15.80
CA VAL A 278 30.70 -17.65 15.90
C VAL A 278 30.89 -19.16 15.93
N TYR A 279 32.13 -19.59 15.66
CA TYR A 279 32.48 -21.00 15.65
C TYR A 279 32.45 -21.64 17.05
N PRO A 280 31.79 -22.79 17.28
CA PRO A 280 31.86 -23.51 18.55
C PRO A 280 33.21 -24.23 18.64
N THR A 281 34.08 -23.74 19.52
CA THR A 281 35.47 -24.21 19.64
C THR A 281 35.62 -25.59 20.31
N GLN A 282 34.54 -26.20 20.83
CA GLN A 282 34.59 -27.48 21.55
C GLN A 282 33.37 -28.38 21.31
N GLY A 283 33.60 -29.54 20.69
CA GLY A 283 32.64 -30.66 20.62
C GLY A 283 31.78 -30.75 19.36
N ARG A 284 31.93 -29.80 18.43
CA ARG A 284 31.40 -29.93 17.05
C ARG A 284 32.45 -30.67 16.19
N PRO A 285 32.08 -31.75 15.49
CA PRO A 285 33.00 -32.39 14.53
C PRO A 285 33.42 -31.37 13.44
N ASN A 286 34.72 -31.20 13.13
CA ASN A 286 35.19 -30.39 11.97
C ASN A 286 34.74 -31.10 10.66
N ASN A 287 34.36 -30.46 9.52
CA ASN A 287 34.92 -29.30 8.81
C ASN A 287 33.91 -28.55 7.88
N ALA A 288 32.60 -28.66 8.07
CA ALA A 288 31.64 -27.97 7.20
C ALA A 288 31.54 -26.48 7.54
N ASN A 289 31.55 -25.60 6.52
CA ASN A 289 31.38 -24.16 6.69
C ASN A 289 29.88 -23.86 6.86
N TYR A 290 29.40 -23.65 8.08
CA TYR A 290 27.98 -23.39 8.37
C TYR A 290 27.68 -21.91 8.71
N LEU A 291 28.70 -21.05 8.66
CA LEU A 291 28.55 -19.62 8.98
C LEU A 291 27.88 -18.87 7.83
N TYR A 292 27.32 -17.70 8.14
CA TYR A 292 26.56 -16.90 7.19
C TYR A 292 27.43 -16.40 6.02
N THR A 293 27.26 -16.99 4.85
CA THR A 293 27.94 -16.54 3.60
C THR A 293 27.02 -15.75 2.68
N GLY A 294 25.74 -15.69 3.00
CA GLY A 294 24.68 -15.01 2.26
C GLY A 294 23.33 -15.57 2.68
N SER A 295 22.24 -14.89 2.30
CA SER A 295 20.91 -15.38 2.66
C SER A 295 20.50 -16.57 1.84
N ARG A 296 19.94 -17.61 2.48
CA ARG A 296 19.49 -18.83 1.80
C ARG A 296 18.01 -19.09 2.04
N VAL A 297 17.25 -19.22 0.95
CA VAL A 297 15.80 -19.45 0.97
C VAL A 297 15.51 -20.76 0.26
N GLU A 298 14.80 -21.67 0.93
CA GLU A 298 14.47 -22.97 0.35
C GLU A 298 13.34 -22.84 -0.68
N HIS A 299 12.25 -22.17 -0.31
CA HIS A 299 11.12 -21.89 -1.19
C HIS A 299 10.77 -20.42 -1.17
N PHE A 300 10.87 -19.75 -2.32
CA PHE A 300 10.41 -18.40 -2.52
C PHE A 300 9.17 -18.42 -3.41
N ILE A 301 8.04 -17.91 -2.88
CA ILE A 301 6.76 -17.85 -3.58
C ILE A 301 6.36 -16.38 -3.74
N GLY A 302 6.56 -15.86 -4.94
CA GLY A 302 6.18 -14.52 -5.34
C GLY A 302 4.68 -14.33 -5.56
N GLY A 303 4.33 -13.16 -6.07
CA GLY A 303 2.96 -12.83 -6.50
C GLY A 303 2.48 -13.74 -7.63
N LYS A 304 1.16 -13.77 -7.84
CA LYS A 304 0.52 -14.53 -8.94
C LYS A 304 0.73 -13.88 -10.32
N ASP A 305 1.06 -12.59 -10.34
CA ASP A 305 1.34 -11.78 -11.52
C ASP A 305 2.29 -10.63 -11.13
N ILE A 306 2.77 -9.87 -12.11
CA ILE A 306 3.67 -8.73 -11.88
C ILE A 306 3.01 -7.64 -10.99
N SER A 307 1.68 -7.48 -11.05
CA SER A 307 0.97 -6.46 -10.25
C SER A 307 0.87 -6.81 -8.76
N SER A 308 0.98 -8.10 -8.45
CA SER A 308 0.95 -8.66 -7.10
C SER A 308 2.32 -9.14 -6.62
N GLN A 309 3.41 -8.76 -7.30
CA GLN A 309 4.75 -9.19 -6.93
C GLN A 309 5.18 -8.67 -5.54
N GLY A 310 5.92 -9.48 -4.80
CA GLY A 310 6.68 -9.03 -3.63
C GLY A 310 7.97 -8.33 -4.01
N ILE A 311 8.62 -7.68 -3.05
CA ILE A 311 9.82 -6.85 -3.29
C ILE A 311 10.97 -7.30 -2.38
N ILE A 312 12.06 -7.78 -2.96
CA ILE A 312 13.33 -7.97 -2.27
C ILE A 312 14.11 -6.67 -2.37
N GLN A 313 14.43 -6.03 -1.25
CA GLN A 313 15.38 -4.92 -1.20
C GLN A 313 16.76 -5.49 -0.85
N ALA A 314 17.64 -5.60 -1.85
CA ALA A 314 18.97 -6.17 -1.68
C ALA A 314 19.89 -5.14 -1.01
N VAL A 315 20.38 -5.44 0.20
CA VAL A 315 21.22 -4.51 0.97
C VAL A 315 22.57 -5.13 1.32
N ASP A 316 22.60 -6.36 1.81
CA ASP A 316 23.82 -7.08 2.15
C ASP A 316 24.72 -7.26 0.90
N PRO A 317 26.05 -7.08 1.00
CA PRO A 317 26.94 -7.29 -0.14
C PRO A 317 27.06 -8.77 -0.56
N ARG A 318 26.69 -9.72 0.30
CA ARG A 318 26.69 -11.17 0.05
C ARG A 318 25.49 -11.60 -0.79
N PRO A 319 25.53 -12.80 -1.40
CA PRO A 319 24.45 -13.26 -2.26
C PRO A 319 23.17 -13.60 -1.50
N ILE A 320 22.05 -13.59 -2.24
CA ILE A 320 20.79 -14.25 -1.87
C ILE A 320 20.66 -15.49 -2.75
N THR A 321 20.60 -16.67 -2.15
CA THR A 321 20.37 -17.94 -2.86
C THR A 321 18.94 -18.40 -2.63
N ILE A 322 18.23 -18.69 -3.71
CA ILE A 322 16.86 -19.22 -3.70
C ILE A 322 16.90 -20.60 -4.37
N ASN A 323 16.60 -21.64 -3.59
CA ASN A 323 16.63 -23.01 -4.10
C ASN A 323 15.46 -23.27 -5.05
N ASN A 324 14.23 -22.94 -4.64
CA ASN A 324 13.02 -23.13 -5.44
C ASN A 324 12.25 -21.81 -5.55
N TYR A 325 12.18 -21.25 -6.76
CA TYR A 325 11.49 -19.98 -7.05
C TYR A 325 10.18 -20.20 -7.81
N ALA A 326 9.09 -19.59 -7.35
CA ALA A 326 7.81 -19.61 -8.04
C ALA A 326 7.16 -18.22 -8.07
N GLY A 327 6.48 -17.90 -9.18
CA GLY A 327 5.68 -16.67 -9.33
C GLY A 327 6.50 -15.44 -9.71
N HIS A 328 6.14 -14.28 -9.17
CA HIS A 328 6.68 -12.99 -9.59
C HIS A 328 7.22 -12.16 -8.42
N ALA A 329 8.44 -11.62 -8.56
CA ALA A 329 9.08 -10.75 -7.57
C ALA A 329 9.89 -9.62 -8.21
N ALA A 330 9.99 -8.51 -7.51
CA ALA A 330 10.96 -7.46 -7.80
C ALA A 330 12.21 -7.60 -6.91
N ILE A 331 13.36 -7.20 -7.44
CA ILE A 331 14.63 -7.07 -6.72
C ILE A 331 15.12 -5.64 -6.89
N ASP A 332 15.17 -4.91 -5.79
CA ASP A 332 15.50 -3.49 -5.74
C ASP A 332 16.91 -3.30 -5.20
N TYR A 333 17.75 -2.66 -6.02
CA TYR A 333 19.10 -2.24 -5.70
C TYR A 333 19.10 -0.74 -5.45
N GLU A 334 18.87 -0.35 -4.20
CA GLU A 334 18.72 1.05 -3.76
C GLU A 334 20.07 1.76 -3.57
N LYS A 335 20.10 3.06 -3.81
CA LYS A 335 21.31 3.88 -3.64
C LYS A 335 21.85 3.78 -2.21
N GLY A 336 23.15 3.57 -2.07
CA GLY A 336 23.85 3.52 -0.78
C GLY A 336 23.87 2.14 -0.12
N ALA A 337 23.14 1.16 -0.67
CA ALA A 337 23.23 -0.22 -0.23
C ALA A 337 24.54 -0.88 -0.73
N PRO A 338 25.27 -1.61 0.14
CA PRO A 338 26.46 -2.36 -0.27
C PRO A 338 26.23 -3.34 -1.44
N ALA A 339 25.03 -3.92 -1.53
CA ALA A 339 24.60 -4.79 -2.62
C ALA A 339 24.69 -4.13 -4.01
N THR A 340 24.68 -2.81 -4.12
CA THR A 340 24.76 -2.13 -5.43
C THR A 340 26.17 -2.02 -5.96
N ALA A 341 27.20 -2.33 -5.18
CA ALA A 341 28.57 -2.36 -5.68
C ALA A 341 28.75 -3.43 -6.77
N GLN A 342 29.73 -3.22 -7.67
CA GLN A 342 30.05 -4.18 -8.72
C GLN A 342 30.48 -5.52 -8.11
N GLY A 343 29.92 -6.63 -8.58
CA GLY A 343 30.23 -7.98 -8.07
C GLY A 343 29.69 -8.29 -6.66
N LYS A 344 28.79 -7.45 -6.12
CA LYS A 344 28.11 -7.67 -4.84
C LYS A 344 26.60 -7.84 -5.03
N GLY A 345 25.93 -8.37 -4.00
CA GLY A 345 24.47 -8.50 -3.95
C GLY A 345 23.89 -9.37 -5.06
N GLU A 346 24.58 -10.44 -5.42
CA GLU A 346 24.08 -11.38 -6.43
C GLU A 346 22.84 -12.12 -5.93
N VAL A 347 21.84 -12.33 -6.80
CA VAL A 347 20.72 -13.22 -6.55
C VAL A 347 20.90 -14.47 -7.40
N VAL A 348 20.96 -15.62 -6.75
CA VAL A 348 21.11 -16.93 -7.36
C VAL A 348 19.79 -17.68 -7.25
N ILE A 349 19.22 -18.07 -8.39
CA ILE A 349 18.01 -18.90 -8.46
C ILE A 349 18.43 -20.28 -8.96
N ASN A 350 18.23 -21.32 -8.16
CA ASN A 350 18.65 -22.67 -8.54
C ASN A 350 17.63 -23.42 -9.38
N HIS A 351 16.35 -23.23 -9.08
CA HIS A 351 15.22 -23.79 -9.81
C HIS A 351 14.10 -22.74 -9.91
N ALA A 352 13.41 -22.69 -11.04
CA ALA A 352 12.23 -21.84 -11.21
C ALA A 352 11.04 -22.62 -11.80
N ASP A 353 9.86 -22.41 -11.22
CA ASP A 353 8.61 -22.93 -11.76
C ASP A 353 8.25 -22.26 -13.09
N LYS A 354 7.53 -22.99 -13.96
CA LYS A 354 7.06 -22.46 -15.25
C LYS A 354 6.22 -21.20 -15.06
N GLY A 355 6.49 -20.19 -15.87
CA GLY A 355 5.76 -18.91 -15.85
C GLY A 355 6.32 -17.89 -14.85
N SER A 356 7.39 -18.23 -14.13
CA SER A 356 8.04 -17.35 -13.17
C SER A 356 8.70 -16.13 -13.84
N SER A 357 8.78 -15.02 -13.11
CA SER A 357 9.55 -13.85 -13.56
C SER A 357 10.16 -13.01 -12.45
N VAL A 358 11.35 -12.48 -12.70
CA VAL A 358 12.01 -11.51 -11.82
C VAL A 358 12.05 -10.13 -12.47
N THR A 359 11.76 -9.08 -11.71
CA THR A 359 11.93 -7.68 -12.12
C THR A 359 13.09 -7.05 -11.36
N MET A 360 14.22 -6.81 -12.01
CA MET A 360 15.37 -6.13 -11.42
C MET A 360 15.26 -4.61 -11.60
N ARG A 361 15.37 -3.85 -10.52
CA ARG A 361 15.26 -2.40 -10.53
C ARG A 361 16.44 -1.74 -9.83
N SER A 362 16.96 -0.67 -10.42
CA SER A 362 17.96 0.19 -9.79
C SER A 362 17.93 1.58 -10.42
N SER A 363 18.83 2.45 -10.00
CA SER A 363 19.05 3.76 -10.61
C SER A 363 20.50 3.88 -11.08
N ALA A 364 20.74 4.72 -12.10
CA ALA A 364 22.10 5.00 -12.57
C ALA A 364 22.97 5.60 -11.44
N ASP A 365 22.36 6.35 -10.52
CA ASP A 365 23.01 6.88 -9.33
C ASP A 365 23.39 5.77 -8.33
N ALA A 366 22.57 4.74 -8.16
CA ALA A 366 22.87 3.59 -7.30
C ALA A 366 23.97 2.68 -7.87
N LEU A 367 24.04 2.57 -9.21
CA LEU A 367 25.01 1.76 -9.95
C LEU A 367 26.29 2.52 -10.35
N LYS A 368 26.53 3.70 -9.74
CA LYS A 368 27.68 4.56 -10.02
C LYS A 368 29.00 3.77 -10.01
N GLY A 369 29.86 4.07 -10.98
CA GLY A 369 31.16 3.43 -11.20
C GLY A 369 31.16 2.41 -12.34
N TYR A 370 30.00 1.89 -12.75
CA TYR A 370 29.91 0.95 -13.87
C TYR A 370 28.61 1.05 -14.70
N ALA A 371 27.64 1.89 -14.31
CA ALA A 371 26.57 2.33 -15.19
C ALA A 371 27.03 3.45 -16.13
N ASN A 372 26.54 3.43 -17.38
CA ASN A 372 26.72 4.47 -18.37
C ASN A 372 25.36 4.80 -19.02
N VAL A 373 24.77 5.95 -18.67
CA VAL A 373 23.46 6.37 -19.17
C VAL A 373 23.44 6.68 -20.67
N ASP A 374 24.59 6.97 -21.29
CA ASP A 374 24.74 7.12 -22.74
C ASP A 374 24.76 5.77 -23.46
N ASN A 375 24.91 4.67 -22.70
CA ASN A 375 24.72 3.30 -23.17
C ASN A 375 23.65 2.58 -22.32
N PRO A 376 22.35 2.85 -22.55
CA PRO A 376 21.26 2.23 -21.79
C PRO A 376 21.31 0.71 -21.76
N ARG A 377 21.65 0.08 -22.89
CA ARG A 377 21.79 -1.39 -22.97
C ARG A 377 22.89 -1.90 -22.04
N GLY A 378 24.06 -1.28 -22.07
CA GLY A 378 25.17 -1.63 -21.18
C GLY A 378 24.80 -1.48 -19.71
N THR A 379 24.13 -0.39 -19.34
CA THR A 379 23.66 -0.16 -17.97
C THR A 379 22.65 -1.22 -17.52
N LEU A 380 21.67 -1.57 -18.37
CA LEU A 380 20.74 -2.65 -18.08
C LEU A 380 21.48 -3.99 -17.94
N GLN A 381 22.50 -4.26 -18.77
CA GLN A 381 23.27 -5.50 -18.69
C GLN A 381 24.04 -5.61 -17.37
N GLN A 382 24.57 -4.49 -16.87
CA GLN A 382 25.28 -4.48 -15.59
C GLN A 382 24.37 -4.80 -14.40
N LEU A 383 23.14 -4.28 -14.40
CA LEU A 383 22.14 -4.68 -13.41
C LEU A 383 21.78 -6.15 -13.57
N ALA A 384 21.54 -6.60 -14.80
CA ALA A 384 21.20 -7.99 -15.12
C ALA A 384 22.27 -9.01 -14.67
N ASN A 385 23.56 -8.63 -14.71
CA ASN A 385 24.68 -9.47 -14.28
C ASN A 385 24.65 -9.85 -12.78
N LYS A 386 23.78 -9.21 -11.98
CA LYS A 386 23.55 -9.53 -10.57
C LYS A 386 22.55 -10.69 -10.37
N LEU A 387 21.96 -11.21 -11.44
CA LEU A 387 21.12 -12.40 -11.40
C LEU A 387 21.85 -13.58 -12.06
N THR A 388 21.83 -14.73 -11.38
CA THR A 388 22.29 -16.01 -11.92
C THR A 388 21.19 -17.04 -11.76
N TYR A 389 20.74 -17.65 -12.88
CA TYR A 389 19.76 -18.73 -12.91
C TYR A 389 20.45 -20.05 -13.23
N THR A 390 20.82 -20.81 -12.20
CA THR A 390 21.59 -22.05 -12.39
C THR A 390 20.76 -23.17 -13.00
N GLY A 391 19.44 -23.15 -12.85
CA GLY A 391 18.51 -24.07 -13.54
C GLY A 391 18.64 -24.00 -15.06
N PHE A 392 18.99 -22.83 -15.62
CA PHE A 392 19.22 -22.67 -17.07
C PHE A 392 20.37 -23.55 -17.57
N THR A 393 21.44 -23.69 -16.80
CA THR A 393 22.62 -24.51 -17.15
C THR A 393 22.28 -26.01 -17.15
N LYS A 394 21.22 -26.38 -16.45
CA LYS A 394 20.64 -27.74 -16.41
C LYS A 394 19.51 -27.95 -17.43
N GLY A 395 19.24 -26.98 -18.28
CA GLY A 395 18.25 -27.07 -19.37
C GLY A 395 16.87 -26.46 -19.06
N GLU A 396 16.66 -25.84 -17.90
CA GLU A 396 15.38 -25.18 -17.60
C GLU A 396 15.19 -23.90 -18.43
N ARG A 397 13.94 -23.60 -18.78
CA ARG A 397 13.52 -22.40 -19.55
C ARG A 397 12.24 -21.81 -18.96
N ASN A 398 12.27 -21.53 -17.65
CA ASN A 398 11.07 -21.21 -16.90
C ASN A 398 11.01 -19.77 -16.39
N LEU A 399 12.13 -19.04 -16.44
CA LEU A 399 12.29 -17.72 -15.82
C LEU A 399 12.34 -16.59 -16.86
N ASN A 400 11.42 -15.63 -16.77
CA ASN A 400 11.52 -14.36 -17.50
C ASN A 400 12.21 -13.29 -16.65
N VAL A 401 12.89 -12.34 -17.30
CA VAL A 401 13.60 -11.26 -16.59
C VAL A 401 13.22 -9.90 -17.15
N ASN A 402 12.71 -9.03 -16.30
CA ASN A 402 12.52 -7.62 -16.60
C ASN A 402 13.63 -6.82 -15.94
N VAL A 403 14.28 -5.92 -16.67
CA VAL A 403 15.36 -5.09 -16.12
C VAL A 403 14.99 -3.64 -16.32
N GLN A 404 15.11 -2.85 -15.26
CA GLN A 404 14.77 -1.43 -15.24
C GLN A 404 15.87 -0.63 -14.55
N VAL A 405 16.31 0.45 -15.19
CA VAL A 405 17.18 1.45 -14.58
C VAL A 405 16.60 2.84 -14.75
N ASP A 406 16.38 3.52 -13.63
CA ASP A 406 16.04 4.94 -13.59
C ASP A 406 17.33 5.74 -13.89
N SER A 407 17.40 6.44 -15.03
CA SER A 407 18.60 7.22 -15.39
C SER A 407 18.77 8.48 -14.52
N GLY A 408 17.67 8.92 -13.92
CA GLY A 408 17.57 10.04 -12.99
C GLY A 408 16.14 10.12 -12.42
N LEU A 409 15.91 11.04 -11.50
CA LEU A 409 14.61 11.25 -10.87
C LEU A 409 13.59 11.83 -11.85
N ILE A 410 14.01 12.77 -12.69
CA ILE A 410 13.17 13.39 -13.72
C ILE A 410 13.52 12.91 -15.14
N SER A 411 14.62 12.17 -15.27
CA SER A 411 15.09 11.59 -16.52
C SER A 411 14.38 10.27 -16.85
N PRO A 412 14.35 9.82 -18.12
CA PRO A 412 13.67 8.59 -18.50
C PRO A 412 14.14 7.35 -17.73
N THR A 413 13.21 6.44 -17.51
CA THR A 413 13.51 5.08 -17.08
C THR A 413 13.78 4.22 -18.31
N TYR A 414 14.92 3.54 -18.35
CA TYR A 414 15.23 2.55 -19.36
C TYR A 414 14.80 1.17 -18.90
N ALA A 415 14.20 0.38 -19.80
CA ALA A 415 13.77 -0.97 -19.48
C ALA A 415 13.88 -1.93 -20.67
N THR A 416 14.13 -3.20 -20.36
CA THR A 416 14.03 -4.32 -21.31
C THR A 416 13.28 -5.49 -20.68
N LYS A 417 12.67 -6.32 -21.53
CA LYS A 417 12.02 -7.58 -21.14
C LYS A 417 12.73 -8.71 -21.86
N LEU A 418 13.17 -9.70 -21.11
CA LEU A 418 13.93 -10.86 -21.57
C LEU A 418 13.09 -12.11 -21.38
N GLY A 419 12.97 -12.90 -22.45
CA GLY A 419 12.27 -14.18 -22.42
C GLY A 419 13.11 -15.28 -21.79
N THR A 420 12.52 -16.47 -21.68
CA THR A 420 13.12 -17.64 -21.01
C THR A 420 14.41 -18.18 -21.64
N ASP A 421 14.68 -17.84 -22.90
CA ASP A 421 15.90 -18.22 -23.63
C ASP A 421 17.01 -17.15 -23.58
N SER A 422 16.76 -16.01 -22.93
CA SER A 422 17.66 -14.85 -22.93
C SER A 422 18.74 -14.95 -21.83
N PHE A 423 19.43 -16.08 -21.75
CA PHE A 423 20.53 -16.31 -20.80
C PHE A 423 21.78 -16.81 -21.51
N THR A 424 22.93 -16.49 -20.94
CA THR A 424 24.23 -17.04 -21.32
C THR A 424 24.38 -18.48 -20.80
N VAL A 425 25.41 -19.18 -21.27
CA VAL A 425 25.69 -20.58 -20.89
C VAL A 425 25.95 -20.77 -19.39
N ASP A 426 26.40 -19.73 -18.70
CA ASP A 426 26.60 -19.67 -17.24
C ASP A 426 25.33 -19.23 -16.48
N GLY A 427 24.19 -19.07 -17.16
CA GLY A 427 22.90 -18.78 -16.54
C GLY A 427 22.69 -17.30 -16.19
N LYS A 428 23.45 -16.37 -16.78
CA LYS A 428 23.25 -14.92 -16.59
C LYS A 428 22.34 -14.34 -17.67
N PRO A 429 21.45 -13.39 -17.37
CA PRO A 429 20.61 -12.80 -18.40
C PRO A 429 21.45 -12.07 -19.46
N SER A 430 21.10 -12.25 -20.73
CA SER A 430 21.80 -11.68 -21.89
C SER A 430 20.95 -10.66 -22.62
N ILE A 431 21.37 -9.40 -22.61
CA ILE A 431 20.72 -8.31 -23.34
C ILE A 431 21.46 -8.09 -24.66
N THR A 432 21.07 -8.86 -25.68
CA THR A 432 21.68 -8.79 -27.01
C THR A 432 21.28 -7.52 -27.78
N ASN A 433 21.87 -7.32 -28.95
CA ASN A 433 21.49 -6.23 -29.84
C ASN A 433 20.05 -6.34 -30.38
N GLN A 434 19.46 -7.53 -30.34
CA GLN A 434 18.07 -7.76 -30.75
C GLN A 434 17.06 -7.43 -29.63
N ALA A 435 17.51 -7.34 -28.38
CA ALA A 435 16.65 -6.98 -27.26
C ALA A 435 16.17 -5.52 -27.41
N VAL A 436 14.85 -5.35 -27.28
CA VAL A 436 14.20 -4.03 -27.37
C VAL A 436 14.40 -3.27 -26.06
N VAL A 437 15.20 -2.20 -26.11
CA VAL A 437 15.34 -1.26 -25.02
C VAL A 437 14.32 -0.14 -25.18
N THR A 438 13.48 0.05 -24.18
CA THR A 438 12.46 1.09 -24.14
C THR A 438 12.88 2.20 -23.18
N ALA A 439 12.58 3.44 -23.55
CA ALA A 439 12.65 4.58 -22.65
C ALA A 439 11.22 5.01 -22.31
N ARG A 440 10.93 5.20 -21.02
CA ARG A 440 9.63 5.67 -20.56
C ARG A 440 9.80 6.83 -19.58
N GLU A 441 8.73 7.59 -19.42
CA GLU A 441 8.66 8.66 -18.42
C GLU A 441 8.97 8.10 -17.01
N SER A 442 9.70 8.87 -16.20
CA SER A 442 10.02 8.47 -14.82
C SER A 442 8.74 8.40 -13.97
N GLU A 443 8.75 7.54 -12.96
CA GLU A 443 7.61 7.37 -12.06
C GLU A 443 7.28 8.67 -11.29
N VAL A 444 8.30 9.47 -10.95
CA VAL A 444 8.12 10.76 -10.27
C VAL A 444 7.52 11.81 -11.21
N VAL A 445 7.98 11.89 -12.47
CA VAL A 445 7.39 12.80 -13.47
C VAL A 445 5.94 12.40 -13.77
N SER A 446 5.67 11.11 -13.93
CA SER A 446 4.31 10.57 -14.12
C SER A 446 3.38 10.90 -12.94
N GLY A 447 3.88 10.74 -11.71
CA GLY A 447 3.16 11.12 -10.50
C GLY A 447 2.88 12.62 -10.44
N ALA A 448 3.88 13.46 -10.66
CA ALA A 448 3.72 14.92 -10.62
C ALA A 448 2.79 15.43 -11.74
N LYS A 449 2.87 14.84 -12.94
CA LYS A 449 1.91 15.06 -14.03
C LYS A 449 0.48 14.70 -13.61
N SER A 450 0.30 13.56 -12.95
CA SER A 450 -1.00 13.11 -12.44
C SER A 450 -1.54 14.07 -11.38
N ALA A 451 -0.67 14.60 -10.51
CA ALA A 451 -1.04 15.64 -9.56
C ALA A 451 -1.55 16.90 -10.26
N LEU A 452 -0.83 17.41 -11.27
CA LEU A 452 -1.27 18.56 -12.07
C LEU A 452 -2.61 18.30 -12.79
N ALA A 453 -2.78 17.11 -13.36
CA ALA A 453 -4.03 16.71 -14.01
C ALA A 453 -5.22 16.69 -13.04
N SER A 454 -5.00 16.32 -11.77
CA SER A 454 -6.04 16.33 -10.73
C SER A 454 -6.64 17.73 -10.49
N SER A 455 -5.86 18.80 -10.68
CA SER A 455 -6.35 20.19 -10.60
C SER A 455 -7.23 20.56 -11.78
N VAL A 456 -6.93 20.04 -12.98
CA VAL A 456 -7.80 20.19 -14.16
C VAL A 456 -9.12 19.45 -13.95
N MET A 457 -9.07 18.23 -13.40
CA MET A 457 -10.27 17.47 -13.04
C MET A 457 -11.13 18.21 -12.01
N GLN A 458 -10.52 18.77 -10.96
CA GLN A 458 -11.21 19.54 -9.93
C GLN A 458 -11.90 20.79 -10.49
N MET A 459 -11.25 21.51 -11.42
CA MET A 459 -11.89 22.64 -12.11
C MET A 459 -13.09 22.18 -12.94
N LYS A 460 -12.97 21.05 -13.64
CA LYS A 460 -14.06 20.47 -14.44
C LYS A 460 -15.20 19.91 -13.59
N ALA A 461 -14.94 19.45 -12.36
CA ALA A 461 -15.97 19.00 -11.43
C ALA A 461 -16.94 20.13 -11.04
N ASP A 462 -16.50 21.38 -11.09
CA ASP A 462 -17.33 22.59 -10.91
C ASP A 462 -18.04 23.03 -12.21
N THR A 463 -18.21 22.17 -13.22
CA THR A 463 -19.09 22.47 -14.37
C THR A 463 -20.57 22.30 -13.99
N ASN A 464 -21.45 23.19 -14.47
CA ASN A 464 -22.89 23.21 -14.16
C ASN A 464 -23.71 23.56 -15.41
N ASP A 465 -24.93 23.02 -15.52
CA ASP A 465 -26.02 23.52 -16.37
C ASP A 465 -27.17 24.09 -15.50
N LEU A 466 -28.20 24.69 -16.13
CA LEU A 466 -29.29 25.37 -15.42
C LEU A 466 -30.04 24.45 -14.45
N GLN A 467 -30.41 23.24 -14.89
CA GLN A 467 -31.20 22.30 -14.08
C GLN A 467 -30.34 21.71 -12.94
N ARG A 468 -29.05 21.45 -13.18
CA ARG A 468 -28.07 21.09 -12.14
C ARG A 468 -27.83 22.20 -11.11
N ARG A 469 -27.98 23.48 -11.50
CA ARG A 469 -27.69 24.62 -10.62
C ARG A 469 -28.87 25.01 -9.75
N LEU A 470 -30.05 25.15 -10.34
CA LEU A 470 -31.21 25.76 -9.68
C LEU A 470 -32.38 24.80 -9.51
N GLY A 471 -32.34 23.59 -10.09
CA GLY A 471 -33.53 22.76 -10.24
C GLY A 471 -34.53 23.40 -11.20
N ASP A 472 -35.81 23.03 -11.11
CA ASP A 472 -36.84 23.67 -11.94
C ASP A 472 -37.31 25.01 -11.35
N VAL A 473 -36.65 26.07 -11.82
CA VAL A 473 -36.98 27.48 -11.51
C VAL A 473 -38.42 27.88 -11.90
N ARG A 474 -39.15 27.05 -12.66
CA ARG A 474 -40.57 27.28 -13.01
C ARG A 474 -41.53 26.90 -11.89
N LEU A 475 -41.07 26.19 -10.86
CA LEU A 475 -41.92 25.74 -9.75
C LEU A 475 -42.40 26.89 -8.83
N ASN A 476 -41.79 28.08 -8.91
CA ASN A 476 -42.23 29.25 -8.11
C ASN A 476 -41.78 30.58 -8.74
N SER A 477 -42.65 31.59 -8.73
CA SER A 477 -42.46 32.91 -9.36
C SER A 477 -42.08 34.06 -8.40
N ASN A 478 -41.72 33.76 -7.14
CA ASN A 478 -41.34 34.78 -6.16
C ASN A 478 -40.06 35.54 -6.58
N LYS A 479 -39.94 36.77 -6.06
CA LYS A 479 -38.93 37.74 -6.53
C LYS A 479 -37.50 37.40 -6.07
N HIS A 480 -37.34 36.73 -4.93
CA HIS A 480 -36.03 36.41 -4.37
C HIS A 480 -35.90 34.92 -4.09
N GLY A 481 -34.67 34.40 -4.21
CA GLY A 481 -34.35 33.00 -3.94
C GLY A 481 -33.03 32.85 -3.20
N VAL A 482 -33.02 31.97 -2.20
CA VAL A 482 -31.81 31.47 -1.55
C VAL A 482 -31.73 29.96 -1.70
N TRP A 483 -30.55 29.43 -1.96
CA TRP A 483 -30.35 27.99 -2.14
C TRP A 483 -29.01 27.50 -1.61
N GLY A 484 -28.97 26.24 -1.23
CA GLY A 484 -27.77 25.50 -0.88
C GLY A 484 -27.71 24.20 -1.67
N LYS A 485 -26.51 23.79 -2.08
CA LYS A 485 -26.27 22.59 -2.91
C LYS A 485 -25.01 21.85 -2.47
N TYR A 486 -25.12 20.54 -2.33
CA TYR A 486 -23.99 19.62 -2.24
C TYR A 486 -23.64 19.08 -3.63
N ILE A 487 -22.34 18.97 -3.91
CA ILE A 487 -21.79 18.38 -5.14
C ILE A 487 -20.76 17.33 -4.72
N GLY A 488 -21.01 16.08 -5.04
CA GLY A 488 -20.13 14.96 -4.71
C GLY A 488 -19.88 14.10 -5.93
N GLY A 489 -18.70 13.50 -6.03
CA GLY A 489 -18.43 12.60 -7.14
C GLY A 489 -17.09 11.88 -7.07
N LYS A 490 -16.95 10.94 -7.98
CA LYS A 490 -15.72 10.20 -8.23
C LYS A 490 -15.41 10.24 -9.72
N SER A 491 -14.20 10.68 -10.05
CA SER A 491 -13.71 10.77 -11.42
C SER A 491 -12.34 10.12 -11.53
N LYS A 492 -12.02 9.55 -12.68
CA LYS A 492 -10.71 8.95 -12.93
C LYS A 492 -10.16 9.28 -14.32
N ILE A 493 -8.84 9.31 -14.42
CA ILE A 493 -8.08 9.26 -15.66
C ILE A 493 -7.18 8.03 -15.56
N THR A 494 -7.17 7.21 -16.61
CA THR A 494 -6.29 6.04 -16.72
C THR A 494 -5.39 6.06 -17.95
N ASP A 495 -5.70 6.96 -18.89
CA ASP A 495 -4.91 7.19 -20.10
C ASP A 495 -4.06 8.47 -19.93
N SER A 496 -2.79 8.40 -20.31
CA SER A 496 -1.79 9.48 -20.25
C SER A 496 -1.43 10.03 -18.85
N ALA A 497 -2.28 9.79 -17.83
CA ALA A 497 -2.05 10.00 -16.41
C ALA A 497 -2.84 8.96 -15.60
N TYR A 498 -2.50 8.76 -14.32
CA TYR A 498 -3.28 7.91 -13.43
C TYR A 498 -3.77 8.73 -12.25
N VAL A 499 -5.06 9.05 -12.26
CA VAL A 499 -5.71 9.81 -11.19
C VAL A 499 -7.04 9.14 -10.87
N ASN A 500 -7.26 8.84 -9.60
CA ASN A 500 -8.58 8.48 -9.08
C ASN A 500 -8.95 9.51 -8.02
N GLN A 501 -9.88 10.40 -8.35
CA GLN A 501 -10.24 11.56 -7.55
C GLN A 501 -11.64 11.40 -6.97
N THR A 502 -11.78 11.66 -5.67
CA THR A 502 -13.06 11.87 -5.01
C THR A 502 -13.14 13.32 -4.56
N TYR A 503 -14.30 13.95 -4.73
CA TYR A 503 -14.50 15.35 -4.37
C TYR A 503 -15.85 15.58 -3.70
N ASN A 504 -15.86 16.56 -2.80
CA ASN A 504 -17.02 16.98 -2.02
C ASN A 504 -17.04 18.50 -1.92
N MET A 505 -18.12 19.12 -2.39
CA MET A 505 -18.25 20.57 -2.42
C MET A 505 -19.63 21.01 -1.93
N ALA A 506 -19.69 22.18 -1.33
CA ALA A 506 -20.90 22.86 -0.94
C ALA A 506 -20.96 24.22 -1.65
N GLN A 507 -22.14 24.56 -2.15
CA GLN A 507 -22.43 25.81 -2.82
C GLN A 507 -23.62 26.48 -2.14
N VAL A 508 -23.54 27.79 -1.93
CA VAL A 508 -24.64 28.60 -1.41
C VAL A 508 -24.83 29.79 -2.32
N GLY A 509 -26.07 30.08 -2.71
CA GLY A 509 -26.37 31.13 -3.66
C GLY A 509 -27.61 31.92 -3.31
N TYR A 510 -27.65 33.11 -3.90
CA TYR A 510 -28.78 34.03 -3.84
C TYR A 510 -29.03 34.61 -5.23
N ASP A 511 -30.30 34.76 -5.57
CA ASP A 511 -30.72 35.39 -6.82
C ASP A 511 -32.02 36.18 -6.68
N THR A 512 -32.28 37.03 -7.66
CA THR A 512 -33.49 37.81 -7.78
C THR A 512 -34.05 37.76 -9.20
N LEU A 513 -35.37 37.73 -9.30
CA LEU A 513 -36.11 37.85 -10.55
C LEU A 513 -36.27 39.33 -10.94
N ARG A 514 -35.73 39.72 -12.09
CA ARG A 514 -35.88 41.06 -12.71
C ARG A 514 -36.42 40.92 -14.13
N GLY A 515 -37.71 41.20 -14.30
CA GLY A 515 -38.43 40.84 -15.52
C GLY A 515 -38.36 39.33 -15.71
N ASP A 516 -37.94 38.88 -16.88
CA ASP A 516 -37.80 37.45 -17.21
C ASP A 516 -36.44 36.85 -16.79
N TRP A 517 -35.58 37.62 -16.13
CA TRP A 517 -34.23 37.21 -15.76
C TRP A 517 -34.11 36.87 -14.27
N THR A 518 -33.65 35.67 -13.96
CA THR A 518 -33.11 35.31 -12.66
C THR A 518 -31.62 35.64 -12.64
N ILE A 519 -31.21 36.62 -11.83
CA ILE A 519 -29.82 37.09 -11.72
C ILE A 519 -29.31 36.83 -10.31
N GLY A 520 -28.15 36.21 -10.18
CA GLY A 520 -27.60 35.90 -8.87
C GLY A 520 -26.13 35.60 -8.82
N GLY A 521 -25.69 35.28 -7.59
CA GLY A 521 -24.34 34.86 -7.29
C GLY A 521 -24.32 33.67 -6.35
N ALA A 522 -23.19 32.97 -6.32
CA ALA A 522 -22.99 31.84 -5.43
C ALA A 522 -21.53 31.71 -4.97
N LEU A 523 -21.33 31.25 -3.74
CA LEU A 523 -20.05 30.87 -3.18
C LEU A 523 -19.93 29.35 -3.17
N LEU A 524 -18.75 28.84 -3.52
CA LEU A 524 -18.40 27.43 -3.53
C LEU A 524 -17.24 27.20 -2.58
N TYR A 525 -17.31 26.12 -1.80
CA TYR A 525 -16.17 25.58 -1.08
C TYR A 525 -16.17 24.06 -1.19
N GLY A 526 -14.99 23.44 -1.32
CA GLY A 526 -14.92 22.00 -1.30
C GLY A 526 -13.52 21.44 -1.22
N THR A 527 -13.45 20.13 -1.06
CA THR A 527 -12.23 19.35 -0.92
C THR A 527 -12.20 18.19 -1.90
N SER A 528 -10.99 17.71 -2.19
CA SER A 528 -10.78 16.49 -2.95
C SER A 528 -9.62 15.67 -2.42
N ASN A 529 -9.71 14.36 -2.62
CA ASN A 529 -8.63 13.42 -2.39
C ASN A 529 -8.36 12.70 -3.71
N SER A 530 -7.09 12.61 -4.10
CA SER A 530 -6.67 12.01 -5.37
C SER A 530 -5.62 10.94 -5.10
N ASP A 531 -5.87 9.73 -5.60
CA ASP A 531 -4.87 8.66 -5.62
C ASP A 531 -4.17 8.65 -6.98
N TYR A 532 -2.85 8.52 -6.95
CA TYR A 532 -2.00 8.36 -8.14
C TYR A 532 -1.45 6.93 -8.19
N ALA A 533 -0.77 6.57 -9.28
CA ALA A 533 -0.19 5.23 -9.43
C ALA A 533 0.77 4.88 -8.27
N LEU A 534 1.62 5.84 -7.89
CA LEU A 534 2.54 5.75 -6.75
C LEU A 534 2.51 7.07 -5.96
N GLY A 535 1.41 7.34 -5.27
CA GLY A 535 1.27 8.56 -4.48
C GLY A 535 -0.17 8.98 -4.24
N SER A 536 -0.32 10.13 -3.60
CA SER A 536 -1.62 10.71 -3.29
C SER A 536 -1.54 12.23 -3.24
N GLY A 537 -2.69 12.89 -3.33
CA GLY A 537 -2.82 14.32 -3.14
C GLY A 537 -4.15 14.71 -2.53
N SER A 538 -4.19 15.92 -1.97
CA SER A 538 -5.40 16.53 -1.42
C SER A 538 -5.59 17.93 -2.01
N GLY A 539 -6.84 18.25 -2.33
CA GLY A 539 -7.22 19.50 -2.94
C GLY A 539 -8.20 20.29 -2.09
N LYS A 540 -8.12 21.63 -2.18
CA LYS A 540 -9.12 22.56 -1.66
C LYS A 540 -9.52 23.54 -2.75
N THR A 541 -10.81 23.78 -2.89
CA THR A 541 -11.35 24.73 -3.86
C THR A 541 -12.23 25.74 -3.15
N ALA A 542 -12.06 27.02 -3.46
CA ALA A 542 -12.99 28.08 -3.10
C ALA A 542 -13.33 28.86 -4.37
N GLY A 543 -14.61 29.18 -4.58
CA GLY A 543 -15.05 29.81 -5.82
C GLY A 543 -16.20 30.78 -5.64
N LEU A 544 -16.33 31.66 -6.63
CA LEU A 544 -17.41 32.61 -6.80
C LEU A 544 -18.01 32.40 -8.19
N ALA A 545 -19.34 32.40 -8.26
CA ALA A 545 -20.09 32.36 -9.50
C ALA A 545 -21.04 33.55 -9.59
N LEU A 546 -21.20 34.06 -10.80
CA LEU A 546 -22.26 35.02 -11.18
C LEU A 546 -23.03 34.42 -12.34
N TYR A 547 -24.36 34.49 -12.30
CA TYR A 547 -25.20 33.87 -13.32
C TYR A 547 -26.44 34.70 -13.64
N GLY A 548 -26.95 34.49 -14.85
CA GLY A 548 -28.20 35.02 -15.35
C GLY A 548 -28.94 33.94 -16.15
N ALA A 549 -30.19 33.68 -15.80
CA ALA A 549 -31.05 32.76 -16.54
C ALA A 549 -32.31 33.49 -17.01
N LYS A 550 -32.58 33.49 -18.31
CA LYS A 550 -33.80 34.03 -18.89
C LYS A 550 -34.74 32.91 -19.29
N GLN A 551 -36.01 33.03 -18.91
CA GLN A 551 -37.06 32.12 -19.35
C GLN A 551 -38.05 32.84 -20.26
N TYR A 552 -38.39 32.23 -21.39
CA TYR A 552 -39.37 32.78 -22.33
C TYR A 552 -40.71 32.06 -22.18
N ASN A 553 -41.80 32.77 -22.49
CA ASN A 553 -43.16 32.25 -22.39
C ASN A 553 -43.43 31.03 -23.30
N ASP A 554 -42.64 30.86 -24.36
CA ASP A 554 -42.76 29.74 -25.31
C ASP A 554 -41.87 28.54 -24.97
N GLY A 555 -41.37 28.47 -23.74
CA GLY A 555 -40.57 27.36 -23.22
C GLY A 555 -39.07 27.44 -23.53
N ARG A 556 -38.63 28.45 -24.31
CA ARG A 556 -37.20 28.70 -24.50
C ARG A 556 -36.54 29.15 -23.20
N TYR A 557 -35.26 28.87 -23.06
CA TYR A 557 -34.44 29.43 -21.99
C TYR A 557 -33.03 29.74 -22.48
N PHE A 558 -32.42 30.72 -21.84
CA PHE A 558 -31.02 31.09 -22.04
C PHE A 558 -30.35 31.19 -20.67
N ASP A 559 -29.22 30.52 -20.50
CA ASP A 559 -28.44 30.53 -19.27
C ASP A 559 -27.02 31.01 -19.56
N VAL A 560 -26.50 31.87 -18.69
CA VAL A 560 -25.10 32.26 -18.70
C VAL A 560 -24.54 32.25 -17.29
N ILE A 561 -23.37 31.66 -17.11
CA ILE A 561 -22.68 31.59 -15.84
C ILE A 561 -21.18 31.82 -16.01
N GLY A 562 -20.65 32.78 -15.25
CA GLY A 562 -19.22 33.00 -15.09
C GLY A 562 -18.76 32.51 -13.73
N LYS A 563 -17.62 31.84 -13.66
CA LYS A 563 -17.00 31.37 -12.41
C LYS A 563 -15.54 31.75 -12.33
N VAL A 564 -15.11 32.04 -11.10
CA VAL A 564 -13.70 32.12 -10.72
C VAL A 564 -13.49 31.26 -9.48
N SER A 565 -12.45 30.43 -9.50
CA SER A 565 -12.10 29.55 -8.39
C SER A 565 -10.60 29.58 -8.12
N ARG A 566 -10.25 29.44 -6.84
CA ARG A 566 -8.88 29.20 -6.38
C ARG A 566 -8.78 27.74 -5.96
N LEU A 567 -7.84 27.02 -6.58
CA LEU A 567 -7.57 25.63 -6.31
C LEU A 567 -6.20 25.54 -5.63
N LYS A 568 -6.13 24.92 -4.45
CA LYS A 568 -4.88 24.50 -3.81
C LYS A 568 -4.77 22.98 -3.95
N ASN A 569 -3.60 22.50 -4.31
CA ASN A 569 -3.30 21.07 -4.33
C ASN A 569 -2.00 20.84 -3.55
N ASP A 570 -2.04 19.88 -2.64
CA ASP A 570 -0.88 19.34 -1.93
C ASP A 570 -0.69 17.89 -2.40
N PHE A 571 0.51 17.50 -2.84
CA PHE A 571 0.76 16.15 -3.36
C PHE A 571 2.06 15.55 -2.82
N THR A 572 2.08 14.21 -2.77
CA THR A 572 3.27 13.40 -2.54
C THR A 572 3.24 12.22 -3.49
N VAL A 573 4.26 12.10 -4.33
CA VAL A 573 4.45 10.99 -5.27
C VAL A 573 5.77 10.29 -4.97
N ARG A 574 5.94 9.06 -5.41
CA ARG A 574 7.15 8.26 -5.16
C ARG A 574 7.52 7.40 -6.35
N ASN A 575 8.79 7.01 -6.44
CA ASN A 575 9.19 5.89 -7.29
C ASN A 575 9.26 4.59 -6.49
N SER A 576 9.41 3.50 -7.24
CA SER A 576 9.56 2.13 -6.73
C SER A 576 10.79 1.93 -5.85
N LEU A 577 11.82 2.76 -6.00
CA LEU A 577 13.06 2.73 -5.20
C LEU A 577 13.00 3.62 -3.93
N GLY A 578 11.80 4.05 -3.52
CA GLY A 578 11.60 4.73 -2.23
C GLY A 578 11.90 6.23 -2.17
N THR A 579 12.28 6.87 -3.29
CA THR A 579 12.40 8.33 -3.35
C THR A 579 11.03 8.96 -3.54
N SER A 580 10.65 9.86 -2.63
CA SER A 580 9.39 10.61 -2.71
C SER A 580 9.63 12.06 -3.13
N LEU A 581 8.70 12.64 -3.89
CA LEU A 581 8.65 14.05 -4.24
C LEU A 581 7.33 14.66 -3.70
N SER A 582 7.44 15.71 -2.89
CA SER A 582 6.30 16.40 -2.30
C SER A 582 6.29 17.88 -2.67
N GLY A 583 5.10 18.43 -2.92
CA GLY A 583 4.95 19.85 -3.21
C GLY A 583 3.52 20.33 -3.04
N ASP A 584 3.36 21.65 -2.98
CA ASP A 584 2.06 22.29 -3.01
C ASP A 584 2.04 23.43 -4.03
N TYR A 585 0.89 23.64 -4.66
CA TYR A 585 0.71 24.69 -5.64
C TYR A 585 -0.73 25.20 -5.64
N ARG A 586 -0.92 26.38 -6.27
CA ARG A 586 -2.23 27.03 -6.36
C ARG A 586 -2.51 27.51 -7.78
N ASN A 587 -3.63 27.06 -8.35
CA ASN A 587 -4.15 27.55 -9.62
C ASN A 587 -5.34 28.48 -9.40
N THR A 588 -5.57 29.36 -10.35
CA THR A 588 -6.86 30.06 -10.51
C THR A 588 -7.56 29.47 -11.72
N GLY A 589 -8.78 28.96 -11.53
CA GLY A 589 -9.67 28.52 -12.59
C GLY A 589 -10.66 29.62 -12.94
N THR A 590 -10.88 29.85 -14.23
CA THR A 590 -11.99 30.68 -14.72
C THR A 590 -12.80 29.91 -15.74
N SER A 591 -14.12 30.11 -15.73
CA SER A 591 -14.99 29.53 -16.74
C SER A 591 -16.14 30.45 -17.09
N LEU A 592 -16.60 30.33 -18.33
CA LEU A 592 -17.82 30.93 -18.84
C LEU A 592 -18.60 29.82 -19.55
N SER A 593 -19.83 29.59 -19.13
CA SER A 593 -20.75 28.67 -19.82
C SER A 593 -21.98 29.41 -20.29
N VAL A 594 -22.43 29.05 -21.49
CA VAL A 594 -23.66 29.55 -22.10
C VAL A 594 -24.48 28.35 -22.55
N GLU A 595 -25.74 28.29 -22.14
CA GLU A 595 -26.70 27.25 -22.50
C GLU A 595 -27.93 27.88 -23.15
N TYR A 596 -28.42 27.24 -24.21
CA TYR A 596 -29.71 27.58 -24.82
C TYR A 596 -30.51 26.31 -25.06
N GLY A 597 -31.78 26.33 -24.71
CA GLY A 597 -32.67 25.20 -24.91
C GLY A 597 -34.12 25.61 -25.05
N LYS A 598 -34.96 24.64 -25.41
CA LYS A 598 -36.40 24.85 -25.53
C LYS A 598 -37.16 23.66 -24.99
N ARG A 599 -37.92 23.87 -23.92
CA ARG A 599 -38.85 22.86 -23.40
C ARG A 599 -40.13 22.87 -24.23
N ILE A 600 -40.39 21.77 -24.92
CA ILE A 600 -41.59 21.53 -25.72
C ILE A 600 -42.53 20.65 -24.89
N LYS A 601 -43.51 21.27 -24.24
CA LYS A 601 -44.42 20.64 -23.28
C LYS A 601 -45.76 20.28 -23.93
N LYS A 602 -46.31 19.11 -23.57
CA LYS A 602 -47.68 18.68 -23.89
C LYS A 602 -48.61 18.95 -22.71
N ASP A 603 -49.91 19.00 -22.95
CA ASP A 603 -50.94 19.30 -21.93
C ASP A 603 -50.91 18.33 -20.74
N ASN A 604 -50.49 17.09 -20.96
CA ASN A 604 -50.36 16.06 -19.92
C ASN A 604 -49.07 16.17 -19.07
N GLY A 605 -48.31 17.27 -19.20
CA GLY A 605 -47.11 17.56 -18.41
C GLY A 605 -45.83 16.91 -18.93
N PHE A 606 -45.90 16.03 -19.93
CA PHE A 606 -44.70 15.50 -20.58
C PHE A 606 -44.02 16.55 -21.44
N TYR A 607 -42.69 16.51 -21.48
CA TYR A 607 -41.91 17.41 -22.34
C TYR A 607 -40.68 16.75 -22.95
N ILE A 608 -40.22 17.36 -24.04
CA ILE A 608 -38.89 17.14 -24.64
C ILE A 608 -38.12 18.46 -24.53
N ASP A 609 -36.84 18.39 -24.22
CA ASP A 609 -35.97 19.54 -23.90
C ASP A 609 -34.63 19.43 -24.66
N PRO A 610 -34.61 19.76 -25.97
CA PRO A 610 -33.36 19.95 -26.70
C PRO A 610 -32.58 21.15 -26.16
N ASN A 611 -31.27 20.97 -25.97
CA ASN A 611 -30.35 22.02 -25.55
C ASN A 611 -28.99 21.93 -26.22
N ALA A 612 -28.31 23.07 -26.25
CA ALA A 612 -26.91 23.18 -26.61
C ALA A 612 -26.19 24.04 -25.58
N GLU A 613 -24.98 23.65 -25.21
CA GLU A 613 -24.12 24.34 -24.26
C GLU A 613 -22.72 24.52 -24.84
N LEU A 614 -22.12 25.68 -24.61
CA LEU A 614 -20.70 25.93 -24.84
C LEU A 614 -20.06 26.40 -23.55
N THR A 615 -19.04 25.67 -23.09
CA THR A 615 -18.21 26.04 -21.95
C THR A 615 -16.80 26.37 -22.43
N VAL A 616 -16.32 27.56 -22.09
CA VAL A 616 -14.90 27.92 -22.21
C VAL A 616 -14.30 28.06 -20.81
N SER A 617 -13.12 27.50 -20.60
CA SER A 617 -12.45 27.56 -19.30
C SER A 617 -10.95 27.66 -19.41
N ARG A 618 -10.33 28.26 -18.39
CA ARG A 618 -8.88 28.41 -18.28
C ARG A 618 -8.43 28.11 -16.86
N LEU A 619 -7.52 27.15 -16.71
CA LEU A 619 -6.75 26.96 -15.50
C LEU A 619 -5.41 27.68 -15.65
N SER A 620 -5.09 28.59 -14.74
CA SER A 620 -3.82 29.32 -14.78
C SER A 620 -2.63 28.37 -14.68
N GLY A 621 -1.54 28.69 -15.38
CA GLY A 621 -0.26 27.99 -15.19
C GLY A 621 0.31 28.23 -13.80
N VAL A 622 1.29 27.42 -13.42
CA VAL A 622 1.96 27.47 -12.12
C VAL A 622 3.46 27.21 -12.29
N ASN A 623 4.25 27.85 -11.43
CA ASN A 623 5.67 27.57 -11.26
C ASN A 623 5.95 27.41 -9.77
N PHE A 624 6.47 26.26 -9.37
CA PHE A 624 6.68 25.92 -7.96
C PHE A 624 7.79 24.88 -7.80
N ASP A 625 8.26 24.76 -6.56
CA ASP A 625 9.30 23.82 -6.18
C ASP A 625 8.67 22.65 -5.43
N ALA A 626 9.07 21.44 -5.81
CA ALA A 626 8.78 20.22 -5.07
C ALA A 626 10.09 19.66 -4.48
N ARG A 627 10.02 19.08 -3.28
CA ARG A 627 11.19 18.58 -2.55
C ARG A 627 11.17 17.08 -2.42
N THR A 628 12.34 16.49 -2.58
CA THR A 628 12.56 15.08 -2.34
C THR A 628 12.76 14.80 -0.85
N ASN A 629 12.48 13.58 -0.40
CA ASN A 629 12.88 13.12 0.94
C ASN A 629 14.40 13.10 1.15
N THR A 630 15.19 13.18 0.07
CA THR A 630 16.66 13.25 0.10
C THR A 630 17.21 14.69 0.06
N GLY A 631 16.34 15.71 0.07
CA GLY A 631 16.72 17.12 0.15
C GLY A 631 16.99 17.83 -1.19
N SER A 632 16.88 17.14 -2.32
CA SER A 632 16.93 17.74 -3.66
C SER A 632 15.63 18.45 -4.03
N THR A 633 15.72 19.51 -4.84
CA THR A 633 14.59 20.29 -5.34
C THR A 633 14.34 20.00 -6.82
N VAL A 634 13.07 19.81 -7.18
CA VAL A 634 12.59 19.76 -8.56
C VAL A 634 11.74 21.00 -8.82
N HIS A 635 12.16 21.82 -9.78
CA HIS A 635 11.40 22.98 -10.25
C HIS A 635 10.38 22.51 -11.30
N ILE A 636 9.10 22.75 -11.02
CA ILE A 636 7.98 22.32 -11.87
C ILE A 636 7.27 23.55 -12.41
N ASN A 637 7.23 23.65 -13.75
CA ASN A 637 6.48 24.68 -14.44
C ASN A 637 5.41 24.01 -15.30
N SER A 638 4.13 24.30 -15.02
CA SER A 638 2.98 23.84 -15.79
C SER A 638 2.38 25.02 -16.54
N ASP A 639 2.15 24.82 -17.83
CA ASP A 639 1.47 25.79 -18.68
C ASP A 639 -0.01 25.94 -18.27
N ALA A 640 -0.61 27.05 -18.68
CA ALA A 640 -2.04 27.26 -18.52
C ALA A 640 -2.83 26.30 -19.41
N VAL A 641 -3.90 25.72 -18.88
CA VAL A 641 -4.77 24.79 -19.60
C VAL A 641 -6.02 25.53 -20.06
N ASN A 642 -6.23 25.64 -21.37
CA ASN A 642 -7.46 26.15 -21.95
C ASN A 642 -8.34 24.98 -22.37
N SER A 643 -9.63 24.99 -21.99
CA SER A 643 -10.62 23.98 -22.35
C SER A 643 -11.82 24.62 -23.02
N VAL A 644 -12.33 23.96 -24.06
CA VAL A 644 -13.51 24.38 -24.83
C VAL A 644 -14.36 23.13 -25.03
N ILE A 645 -15.51 23.09 -24.38
CA ILE A 645 -16.42 21.95 -24.43
C ILE A 645 -17.73 22.39 -25.06
N GLY A 646 -18.12 21.72 -26.13
CA GLY A 646 -19.47 21.82 -26.68
C GLY A 646 -20.32 20.63 -26.22
N ARG A 647 -21.58 20.86 -25.86
CA ARG A 647 -22.55 19.81 -25.58
C ARG A 647 -23.83 20.04 -26.36
N ILE A 648 -24.38 18.97 -26.90
CA ILE A 648 -25.72 18.97 -27.51
C ILE A 648 -26.49 17.83 -26.85
N GLY A 649 -27.65 18.14 -26.29
CA GLY A 649 -28.43 17.20 -25.51
C GLY A 649 -29.92 17.24 -25.79
N VAL A 650 -30.59 16.17 -25.40
CA VAL A 650 -32.04 16.06 -25.37
C VAL A 650 -32.47 15.52 -24.02
N GLY A 651 -33.33 16.27 -23.34
CA GLY A 651 -34.02 15.85 -22.14
C GLY A 651 -35.42 15.33 -22.46
N ILE A 652 -35.85 14.31 -21.73
CA ILE A 652 -37.25 13.92 -21.63
C ILE A 652 -37.66 14.02 -20.17
N GLY A 653 -38.85 14.55 -19.90
CA GLY A 653 -39.30 14.68 -18.52
C GLY A 653 -40.80 14.78 -18.38
N LYS A 654 -41.23 14.72 -17.13
CA LYS A 654 -42.63 14.85 -16.74
C LYS A 654 -42.74 15.84 -15.59
N GLU A 655 -43.46 16.91 -15.86
CA GLU A 655 -43.82 17.91 -14.89
C GLU A 655 -45.19 17.61 -14.30
N SER A 656 -45.38 17.92 -13.03
CA SER A 656 -46.64 17.89 -12.30
C SER A 656 -46.69 19.11 -11.38
N LYS A 657 -47.85 19.39 -10.78
CA LYS A 657 -48.06 20.60 -9.96
C LYS A 657 -46.95 20.87 -8.92
N ASN A 658 -46.39 19.81 -8.33
CA ASN A 658 -45.41 19.91 -7.24
C ASN A 658 -44.07 19.23 -7.56
N SER A 659 -43.85 18.73 -8.78
CA SER A 659 -42.66 17.93 -9.07
C SER A 659 -42.26 17.98 -10.53
N ASN A 660 -40.97 17.78 -10.78
CA ASN A 660 -40.42 17.51 -12.10
C ASN A 660 -39.46 16.32 -12.01
N LEU A 661 -39.52 15.39 -12.96
CA LEU A 661 -38.58 14.29 -13.11
C LEU A 661 -38.12 14.24 -14.57
N PHE A 662 -36.82 14.10 -14.80
CA PHE A 662 -36.25 14.11 -16.14
C PHE A 662 -35.07 13.15 -16.30
N LEU A 663 -34.86 12.73 -17.54
CA LEU A 663 -33.70 12.03 -18.05
C LEU A 663 -33.12 12.85 -19.21
N LYS A 664 -31.82 13.14 -19.18
CA LYS A 664 -31.09 13.86 -20.24
C LYS A 664 -29.96 13.00 -20.77
N VAL A 665 -29.85 12.95 -22.09
CA VAL A 665 -28.71 12.37 -22.80
C VAL A 665 -28.05 13.49 -23.59
N ALA A 666 -26.73 13.61 -23.51
CA ALA A 666 -25.97 14.59 -24.27
C ALA A 666 -24.72 13.99 -24.91
N LEU A 667 -24.40 14.44 -26.11
CA LEU A 667 -23.11 14.24 -26.75
C LEU A 667 -22.24 15.46 -26.43
N ALA A 668 -21.06 15.22 -25.88
CA ALA A 668 -20.12 16.25 -25.49
C ALA A 668 -18.77 16.06 -26.21
N HIS A 669 -18.12 17.16 -26.55
CA HIS A 669 -16.80 17.15 -27.17
C HIS A 669 -15.89 18.23 -26.58
N GLU A 670 -14.69 17.84 -26.17
CA GLU A 670 -13.61 18.73 -25.77
C GLU A 670 -12.72 19.03 -26.98
N PHE A 671 -12.79 20.27 -27.48
CA PHE A 671 -11.99 20.74 -28.62
C PHE A 671 -10.55 21.11 -28.22
N SER A 672 -10.31 21.40 -26.93
CA SER A 672 -9.03 21.84 -26.36
C SER A 672 -8.60 20.95 -25.18
N GLY A 673 -7.96 21.44 -24.12
CA GLY A 673 -7.63 20.62 -22.95
C GLY A 673 -6.27 19.93 -23.02
N LYS A 674 -5.24 20.60 -23.55
CA LYS A 674 -3.85 20.14 -23.42
C LYS A 674 -3.19 20.75 -22.19
N MET A 675 -2.54 19.92 -21.39
CA MET A 675 -1.71 20.31 -20.26
C MET A 675 -0.27 19.91 -20.54
N LYS A 676 0.65 20.87 -20.46
CA LYS A 676 2.09 20.63 -20.61
C LYS A 676 2.80 21.05 -19.34
N ALA A 677 3.81 20.28 -18.96
CA ALA A 677 4.66 20.59 -17.82
C ALA A 677 6.14 20.37 -18.17
N THR A 678 7.00 21.15 -17.53
CA THR A 678 8.46 21.02 -17.60
C THR A 678 9.03 20.86 -16.19
N TYR A 679 10.01 19.97 -16.07
CA TYR A 679 10.66 19.60 -14.82
C TYR A 679 12.15 19.88 -14.95
N ARG A 680 12.72 20.57 -13.95
CA ARG A 680 14.14 20.89 -13.91
C ARG A 680 14.72 20.53 -12.55
N MET A 681 15.88 19.89 -12.56
CA MET A 681 16.62 19.50 -11.37
C MET A 681 18.12 19.63 -11.66
N THR A 682 18.90 20.06 -10.66
CA THR A 682 20.35 20.16 -10.80
C THR A 682 20.95 18.78 -11.14
N GLY A 683 21.75 18.72 -12.21
CA GLY A 683 22.44 17.50 -12.62
C GLY A 683 21.62 16.57 -13.53
N GLU A 684 20.40 16.95 -13.91
CA GLU A 684 19.57 16.18 -14.86
C GLU A 684 19.09 17.04 -16.05
N PRO A 685 18.88 16.43 -17.23
CA PRO A 685 18.26 17.12 -18.36
C PRO A 685 16.84 17.60 -18.02
N THR A 686 16.42 18.69 -18.66
CA THR A 686 15.04 19.17 -18.54
C THR A 686 14.09 18.18 -19.21
N THR A 687 13.08 17.73 -18.48
CA THR A 687 12.06 16.79 -18.99
C THR A 687 10.74 17.52 -19.20
N GLY A 688 10.01 17.14 -20.25
CA GLY A 688 8.66 17.61 -20.53
C GLY A 688 7.64 16.49 -20.43
N SER A 689 6.41 16.83 -20.07
CA SER A 689 5.28 15.90 -20.09
C SER A 689 4.02 16.57 -20.65
N GLU A 690 3.11 15.77 -21.22
CA GLU A 690 1.83 16.24 -21.77
C GLU A 690 0.69 15.32 -21.31
N VAL A 691 -0.47 15.93 -20.99
CA VAL A 691 -1.77 15.26 -20.91
C VAL A 691 -2.68 15.90 -21.94
N ASN A 692 -3.27 15.08 -22.79
CA ASN A 692 -4.22 15.52 -23.81
C ASN A 692 -5.63 15.05 -23.43
N LEU A 693 -6.53 15.99 -23.16
CA LEU A 693 -7.91 15.71 -22.73
C LEU A 693 -8.94 15.86 -23.84
N LYS A 694 -8.49 16.05 -25.10
CA LYS A 694 -9.39 16.11 -26.27
C LYS A 694 -10.10 14.78 -26.42
N ASP A 695 -11.43 14.82 -26.40
CA ASP A 695 -12.23 13.62 -26.41
C ASP A 695 -13.70 13.90 -26.76
N THR A 696 -14.44 12.85 -27.11
CA THR A 696 -15.89 12.86 -27.33
C THR A 696 -16.55 11.82 -26.44
N TRP A 697 -17.56 12.20 -25.67
CA TRP A 697 -18.23 11.28 -24.75
C TRP A 697 -19.74 11.50 -24.70
N LEU A 698 -20.43 10.51 -24.14
CA LEU A 698 -21.86 10.58 -23.84
C LEU A 698 -22.08 10.87 -22.36
N ASP A 699 -22.91 11.85 -22.06
CA ASP A 699 -23.40 12.16 -20.70
C ASP A 699 -24.83 11.64 -20.55
N LEU A 700 -25.09 10.93 -19.44
CA LEU A 700 -26.42 10.53 -18.99
C LEU A 700 -26.71 11.19 -17.65
N GLU A 701 -27.85 11.84 -17.54
CA GLU A 701 -28.26 12.54 -16.34
C GLU A 701 -29.71 12.22 -15.98
N LEU A 702 -29.93 11.74 -14.77
CA LEU A 702 -31.24 11.55 -14.17
C LEU A 702 -31.41 12.60 -13.08
N GLY A 703 -32.51 13.36 -13.11
CA GLY A 703 -32.70 14.41 -12.13
C GLY A 703 -34.15 14.77 -11.89
N GLY A 704 -34.39 15.56 -10.85
CA GLY A 704 -35.72 16.01 -10.53
C GLY A 704 -35.77 17.12 -9.49
N SER A 705 -36.96 17.66 -9.30
CA SER A 705 -37.28 18.68 -8.31
C SER A 705 -38.62 18.36 -7.66
N TRP A 706 -38.76 18.64 -6.37
CA TRP A 706 -39.97 18.37 -5.60
C TRP A 706 -40.26 19.50 -4.61
N SER A 707 -41.45 20.10 -4.71
CA SER A 707 -41.94 21.12 -3.79
C SER A 707 -42.33 20.49 -2.45
N VAL A 708 -41.56 20.79 -1.41
CA VAL A 708 -41.79 20.30 -0.03
C VAL A 708 -42.72 21.25 0.72
N ARG A 709 -42.68 22.54 0.38
CA ARG A 709 -43.59 23.60 0.85
C ARG A 709 -43.89 24.55 -0.32
N PRO A 710 -44.93 25.42 -0.26
CA PRO A 710 -45.27 26.31 -1.37
C PRO A 710 -44.08 27.13 -1.90
N ASN A 711 -43.20 27.56 -0.99
CA ASN A 711 -42.04 28.38 -1.28
C ASN A 711 -40.71 27.62 -1.19
N THR A 712 -40.73 26.29 -1.10
CA THR A 712 -39.49 25.50 -0.88
C THR A 712 -39.52 24.20 -1.63
N TYR A 713 -38.47 23.95 -2.40
CA TYR A 713 -38.29 22.69 -3.10
C TYR A 713 -36.88 22.14 -2.90
N ILE A 714 -36.79 20.82 -3.00
CA ILE A 714 -35.53 20.10 -3.11
C ILE A 714 -35.33 19.67 -4.55
N TYR A 715 -34.08 19.52 -4.96
CA TYR A 715 -33.72 19.04 -6.28
C TYR A 715 -32.45 18.21 -6.22
N GLY A 716 -32.26 17.36 -7.22
CA GLY A 716 -31.01 16.64 -7.33
C GLY A 716 -30.86 15.96 -8.67
N THR A 717 -29.61 15.66 -9.00
CA THR A 717 -29.24 14.98 -10.24
C THR A 717 -28.17 13.92 -9.95
N PHE A 718 -28.23 12.84 -10.71
CA PHE A 718 -27.20 11.82 -10.81
C PHE A 718 -26.68 11.85 -12.24
N THR A 719 -25.37 12.05 -12.41
CA THR A 719 -24.72 12.11 -13.72
C THR A 719 -23.66 11.02 -13.84
N LYS A 720 -23.61 10.40 -15.01
CA LYS A 720 -22.54 9.50 -15.42
C LYS A 720 -22.18 9.75 -16.88
N ASN A 721 -20.89 9.64 -17.21
CA ASN A 721 -20.44 9.69 -18.58
C ASN A 721 -19.95 8.32 -19.09
N PHE A 722 -19.83 8.20 -20.41
CA PHE A 722 -19.43 6.97 -21.08
C PHE A 722 -18.45 7.30 -22.20
N GLY A 723 -17.33 6.58 -22.23
CA GLY A 723 -16.28 6.74 -23.24
C GLY A 723 -15.34 7.92 -23.01
N ALA A 724 -15.44 8.62 -21.87
CA ALA A 724 -14.63 9.80 -21.56
C ALA A 724 -13.24 9.45 -21.00
N ILE A 725 -12.20 10.19 -21.40
CA ILE A 725 -10.86 10.18 -20.77
C ILE A 725 -10.96 10.54 -19.29
N ILE A 726 -11.76 11.58 -18.96
CA ILE A 726 -12.18 11.87 -17.59
C ILE A 726 -13.47 11.11 -17.34
N ASP A 727 -13.34 9.87 -16.89
CA ASP A 727 -14.47 9.00 -16.55
C ASP A 727 -15.04 9.45 -15.20
N ASN A 728 -16.26 9.99 -15.23
CA ASN A 728 -17.06 10.27 -14.05
C ASN A 728 -17.81 8.99 -13.67
N SER A 729 -17.21 8.22 -12.77
CA SER A 729 -17.79 6.98 -12.26
C SER A 729 -19.16 7.22 -11.64
N TYR A 730 -19.30 8.34 -10.91
CA TYR A 730 -20.58 8.94 -10.54
C TYR A 730 -20.40 10.41 -10.16
N ARG A 731 -21.46 11.19 -10.32
CA ARG A 731 -21.62 12.53 -9.75
C ARG A 731 -23.04 12.70 -9.23
N ILE A 732 -23.16 13.32 -8.05
CA ILE A 732 -24.41 13.65 -7.40
C ILE A 732 -24.42 15.15 -7.10
N ASP A 733 -25.49 15.81 -7.50
CA ASP A 733 -25.82 17.16 -7.07
C ASP A 733 -27.13 17.08 -6.27
N ALA A 734 -27.18 17.67 -5.07
CA ALA A 734 -28.38 17.68 -4.24
C ALA A 734 -28.54 19.04 -3.58
N GLY A 735 -29.69 19.68 -3.80
CA GLY A 735 -29.92 21.04 -3.32
C GLY A 735 -31.30 21.29 -2.77
N ILE A 736 -31.40 22.38 -2.02
CA ILE A 736 -32.63 22.94 -1.47
C ILE A 736 -32.70 24.41 -1.85
N ARG A 737 -33.89 24.87 -2.21
CA ARG A 737 -34.15 26.26 -2.53
C ARG A 737 -35.39 26.77 -1.82
N HIS A 738 -35.30 27.99 -1.30
CA HIS A 738 -36.40 28.74 -0.71
C HIS A 738 -36.62 30.05 -1.46
N ASN A 739 -37.85 30.34 -1.88
CA ASN A 739 -38.21 31.56 -2.60
C ASN A 739 -39.11 32.46 -1.74
N PHE A 740 -38.86 33.78 -1.73
CA PHE A 740 -39.58 34.73 -0.89
C PHE A 740 -39.81 36.10 -1.57
#